data_AF-A0A0D2E3J2-F1
#
_entry.id   AF-A0A0D2E3J2-F1
#
_cell.length_a   1.000
_cell.length_b   1.000
_cell.length_c   1.000
_cell.angle_alpha   90.00
_cell.angle_beta   90.00
_cell.angle_gamma   90.00
#
_symmetry.space_group_name_H-M   'P 1'
#
loop_
_entity.id
_entity.type
_entity.pdbx_description
1 polymer ?
#
loop_
_entity_poly.entity_id
_entity_poly.type
_entity_poly.pdbx_seq_one_letter_code
_entity_poly.pdbx_strand_id
1 'polypeptide(L)'
;MGSKKSIPSRSSGVDDSKGPSGSLVDDPVYSQQSTSETNHKPPSHEKPLGKDDPVYSQAAAVGDDSEGQSEINDPVYAQPAMAKAQPGQNMTIGEGEGKPDAGGDPVYSQSTSQKSLNTSQINDPVYAQPASSEAQPGQEVAQSEGKGSIDAASDPVYSQPQPSASNTPTDSQINDPVYGQQNSAKSQPHRHVATGPGKGFVDAANDPVYSQSSSRQPSVSQINDPVYAQPQTPPSIPSRPSPGPGQGNIPPSDDSVYSQSRTASSRLSQLSSQLSMSQSEAEPGTVHTKRPRARARSSKSSKTSHDASADLPSDYSDILSQISTLQHMAQTPDPNNRGYIRQKSSGKLWSRERISALLDPHTFRELGSITGTATWQRDALHPQREHITSFTPSNNPQGFGRVTCPRTAKTRQIYLTSDDFSIRSGHADGSVALKTLYGEKLALRLKVPVVKLVDGSSGGGSVSTIMTQGYSYIPHLNVLSVVVQQLNMGIPNLGAVLGPAIGLGAARVVSTHFSVMAANIGSLFNAGPKVVEGATFEEGLSFADLGGPNVHCTNGTIDNMARDEQDCFDQIRTVLGYLPDCGMFQAPPCIECVHDDVNREDIGLRSVIPRRKNRMYNPYTIIESVADNGSWFEIGRMWGRTSITGLARMGGRPVGILSLNCEVNSGALDALGSQKLMKMIKFCDVFNLPIVQFVDVPGYAIGTVAERSATMKWGVELGKAYYSTTTPIFSVITRRVYGVAGGIMLDSREPWMRIAWPSGNWGSLPLDGGIEVGHRHELKQIGEKHGSEAVKKRYKELEDEYIRLMNPVRSAQPFNVEEIVDPKDTRKIVCRWVREMYGVVMQERLADRAAGRIHAVFT
;
A
#
# COMPACT_ATOMS: atom_id res chain seq x y z
N MET A 1 10.44 29.22 -52.33
CA MET A 1 10.54 28.30 -53.48
C MET A 1 10.41 26.89 -52.90
N GLY A 2 9.53 25.96 -53.30
CA GLY A 2 8.72 25.79 -54.52
C GLY A 2 9.26 24.60 -55.34
N SER A 3 8.49 23.64 -55.86
CA SER A 3 7.02 23.41 -55.88
C SER A 3 6.71 21.95 -56.33
N LYS A 4 5.42 21.59 -56.51
CA LYS A 4 4.86 20.28 -56.97
C LYS A 4 4.93 19.14 -55.91
N LYS A 5 3.87 18.44 -55.48
CA LYS A 5 2.41 18.39 -55.82
C LYS A 5 2.03 17.61 -57.11
N SER A 6 1.37 16.46 -56.95
CA SER A 6 0.29 15.96 -57.83
C SER A 6 -0.52 14.82 -57.18
N ILE A 7 -1.78 14.66 -57.61
CA ILE A 7 -2.77 13.61 -57.26
C ILE A 7 -3.45 13.22 -58.59
N PRO A 8 -4.06 12.03 -58.71
CA PRO A 8 -5.36 11.98 -59.40
C PRO A 8 -6.43 11.16 -58.65
N SER A 9 -7.70 11.42 -58.98
CA SER A 9 -8.91 10.73 -58.50
C SER A 9 -10.03 10.88 -59.54
N ARG A 10 -11.23 10.27 -59.29
CA ARG A 10 -12.50 10.24 -60.09
C ARG A 10 -12.77 8.91 -60.83
N SER A 11 -14.02 8.45 -61.04
CA SER A 11 -15.36 8.95 -60.59
C SER A 11 -16.54 7.97 -60.83
N SER A 12 -17.70 8.32 -60.25
CA SER A 12 -19.11 8.02 -60.64
C SER A 12 -19.74 6.69 -60.16
N GLY A 13 -21.03 6.63 -59.79
CA GLY A 13 -22.09 7.66 -59.62
C GLY A 13 -23.17 7.19 -58.61
N VAL A 14 -23.77 8.06 -57.78
CA VAL A 14 -25.05 8.78 -58.00
C VAL A 14 -26.30 7.87 -58.05
N ASP A 15 -27.15 7.92 -57.02
CA ASP A 15 -28.49 8.57 -57.12
C ASP A 15 -29.09 8.89 -55.72
N ASP A 16 -30.14 9.74 -55.68
CA ASP A 16 -30.80 10.31 -54.49
C ASP A 16 -32.26 9.83 -54.30
N SER A 17 -32.79 9.84 -53.07
CA SER A 17 -34.23 10.13 -52.80
C SER A 17 -34.56 10.26 -51.29
N LYS A 18 -35.76 10.80 -50.99
CA LYS A 18 -36.23 11.24 -49.65
C LYS A 18 -37.56 10.56 -49.28
N GLY A 19 -37.85 10.36 -47.98
CA GLY A 19 -39.22 10.09 -47.54
C GLY A 19 -39.34 9.49 -46.12
N PRO A 20 -40.31 9.91 -45.26
CA PRO A 20 -40.38 9.48 -43.85
C PRO A 20 -41.69 8.77 -43.41
N SER A 21 -41.84 8.55 -42.09
CA SER A 21 -42.96 7.97 -41.33
C SER A 21 -43.08 6.42 -41.36
N GLY A 22 -43.60 5.75 -40.33
CA GLY A 22 -44.05 6.19 -39.00
C GLY A 22 -44.82 5.10 -38.23
N SER A 23 -45.09 5.29 -36.91
CA SER A 23 -45.82 4.38 -35.97
C SER A 23 -45.16 3.00 -35.72
N LEU A 24 -44.90 2.51 -34.49
CA LEU A 24 -45.68 2.33 -33.23
C LEU A 24 -46.36 0.95 -33.11
N VAL A 25 -46.60 0.55 -31.84
CA VAL A 25 -47.35 -0.62 -31.31
C VAL A 25 -46.53 -1.89 -31.00
N ASP A 26 -46.21 -2.01 -29.71
CA ASP A 26 -46.38 -3.14 -28.77
C ASP A 26 -45.98 -4.59 -29.17
N ASP A 27 -44.94 -5.13 -28.50
CA ASP A 27 -45.02 -5.94 -27.23
C ASP A 27 -46.31 -6.78 -26.95
N PRO A 28 -46.34 -7.82 -26.05
CA PRO A 28 -45.24 -8.44 -25.26
C PRO A 28 -45.35 -9.97 -24.89
N VAL A 29 -44.32 -10.50 -24.19
CA VAL A 29 -44.23 -11.69 -23.25
C VAL A 29 -44.63 -13.16 -23.61
N TYR A 30 -44.05 -14.08 -22.80
CA TYR A 30 -44.34 -15.51 -22.47
C TYR A 30 -43.97 -16.61 -23.52
N SER A 31 -43.45 -17.80 -23.15
CA SER A 31 -42.68 -18.25 -21.96
C SER A 31 -42.13 -19.70 -22.09
N GLN A 32 -41.40 -20.15 -21.05
CA GLN A 32 -41.43 -21.48 -20.39
C GLN A 32 -42.54 -22.48 -20.83
N GLN A 33 -42.39 -23.83 -20.80
CA GLN A 33 -41.43 -24.66 -20.01
C GLN A 33 -41.31 -26.13 -20.51
N SER A 34 -40.15 -26.75 -20.28
CA SER A 34 -39.85 -28.16 -19.86
C SER A 34 -40.54 -29.43 -20.42
N THR A 35 -39.81 -30.57 -20.28
CA THR A 35 -40.28 -31.99 -20.17
C THR A 35 -40.94 -32.64 -21.41
N SER A 36 -40.82 -33.95 -21.69
CA SER A 36 -40.00 -35.08 -21.16
C SER A 36 -40.12 -36.33 -22.07
N GLU A 37 -39.34 -37.40 -21.81
CA GLU A 37 -39.55 -38.80 -22.29
C GLU A 37 -39.41 -39.06 -23.83
N THR A 38 -39.33 -40.29 -24.39
CA THR A 38 -38.69 -41.58 -23.98
C THR A 38 -38.33 -42.42 -25.25
N ASN A 39 -37.47 -43.44 -25.07
CA ASN A 39 -37.51 -44.78 -25.71
C ASN A 39 -37.04 -45.09 -27.17
N HIS A 40 -36.55 -46.35 -27.27
CA HIS A 40 -36.50 -47.28 -28.42
C HIS A 40 -35.42 -47.19 -29.53
N LYS A 41 -35.36 -48.29 -30.32
CA LYS A 41 -34.16 -48.92 -30.93
C LYS A 41 -34.60 -49.97 -32.01
N PRO A 42 -33.68 -50.70 -32.66
CA PRO A 42 -33.06 -50.49 -33.99
C PRO A 42 -33.78 -51.29 -35.12
N PRO A 43 -33.15 -51.51 -36.31
CA PRO A 43 -32.57 -52.86 -36.54
C PRO A 43 -31.30 -52.91 -37.45
N SER A 44 -30.59 -54.07 -37.43
CA SER A 44 -29.65 -54.60 -38.46
C SER A 44 -28.41 -53.76 -38.87
N HIS A 45 -27.25 -54.27 -39.29
CA HIS A 45 -26.56 -55.60 -39.35
C HIS A 45 -25.03 -55.28 -39.50
N GLU A 46 -24.01 -56.15 -39.58
CA GLU A 46 -23.86 -57.62 -39.68
C GLU A 46 -22.53 -58.07 -38.98
N LYS A 47 -21.93 -59.25 -39.25
CA LYS A 47 -20.59 -59.64 -38.74
C LYS A 47 -19.97 -60.90 -39.40
N PRO A 48 -18.65 -60.88 -39.62
CA PRO A 48 -17.71 -61.87 -39.02
C PRO A 48 -16.49 -61.17 -38.36
N LEU A 49 -15.46 -61.80 -37.78
CA LEU A 49 -15.22 -62.99 -36.92
C LEU A 49 -13.76 -62.84 -36.38
N GLY A 50 -13.30 -63.43 -35.26
CA GLY A 50 -13.96 -64.20 -34.20
C GLY A 50 -12.93 -64.81 -33.22
N LYS A 51 -13.43 -65.29 -32.06
CA LYS A 51 -12.75 -66.16 -31.05
C LYS A 51 -11.63 -65.55 -30.17
N ASP A 52 -11.43 -65.98 -28.91
CA ASP A 52 -12.17 -66.95 -28.06
C ASP A 52 -12.51 -66.33 -26.66
N ASP A 53 -13.40 -67.01 -25.92
CA ASP A 53 -13.93 -66.73 -24.56
C ASP A 53 -13.01 -67.33 -23.44
N PRO A 54 -13.26 -67.32 -22.09
CA PRO A 54 -14.59 -67.28 -21.40
C PRO A 54 -14.74 -66.52 -20.03
N VAL A 55 -15.99 -66.14 -19.69
CA VAL A 55 -16.74 -66.39 -18.40
C VAL A 55 -16.17 -65.91 -17.03
N TYR A 56 -16.87 -65.34 -16.02
CA TYR A 56 -18.27 -64.87 -15.77
C TYR A 56 -18.24 -63.78 -14.64
N SER A 57 -19.03 -62.69 -14.68
CA SER A 57 -20.37 -62.47 -14.06
C SER A 57 -20.42 -62.38 -12.50
N GLN A 58 -20.92 -61.27 -11.90
CA GLN A 58 -22.30 -61.04 -11.38
C GLN A 58 -22.65 -61.74 -10.02
N ALA A 59 -23.53 -61.24 -9.13
CA ALA A 59 -24.13 -59.90 -8.95
C ALA A 59 -24.85 -59.73 -7.56
N ALA A 60 -24.97 -58.47 -7.11
CA ALA A 60 -26.13 -57.76 -6.50
C ALA A 60 -26.99 -58.26 -5.29
N ALA A 61 -27.24 -57.28 -4.38
CA ALA A 61 -28.53 -56.87 -3.77
C ALA A 61 -29.09 -57.47 -2.45
N VAL A 62 -29.94 -56.65 -1.79
CA VAL A 62 -30.83 -56.88 -0.61
C VAL A 62 -30.11 -57.02 0.75
N GLY A 63 -30.61 -56.52 1.90
CA GLY A 63 -31.75 -55.64 2.23
C GLY A 63 -32.18 -55.71 3.72
N ASP A 64 -32.92 -54.70 4.19
CA ASP A 64 -33.65 -54.54 5.49
C ASP A 64 -32.90 -54.56 6.86
N ASP A 65 -32.80 -53.36 7.45
CA ASP A 65 -33.25 -52.92 8.81
C ASP A 65 -33.22 -53.91 10.01
N SER A 66 -32.66 -53.55 11.18
CA SER A 66 -33.25 -52.51 12.07
C SER A 66 -32.46 -52.30 13.39
N GLU A 67 -32.68 -51.13 14.02
CA GLU A 67 -32.33 -50.68 15.40
C GLU A 67 -30.86 -50.70 15.90
N GLY A 68 -30.50 -49.68 16.70
CA GLY A 68 -29.29 -49.67 17.56
C GLY A 68 -28.40 -48.42 17.47
N GLN A 69 -28.54 -47.50 18.44
CA GLN A 69 -27.75 -46.26 18.55
C GLN A 69 -26.23 -46.50 18.62
N SER A 70 -25.43 -45.58 18.03
CA SER A 70 -24.02 -45.40 18.40
C SER A 70 -23.59 -43.93 18.29
N GLU A 71 -23.14 -43.35 19.40
CA GLU A 71 -22.34 -42.12 19.40
C GLU A 71 -20.88 -42.47 19.04
N ILE A 72 -20.19 -41.60 18.28
CA ILE A 72 -18.74 -41.69 18.09
C ILE A 72 -18.11 -40.32 18.28
N ASN A 73 -17.18 -40.24 19.24
CA ASN A 73 -16.12 -39.24 19.29
C ASN A 73 -14.77 -39.98 19.18
N ASP A 74 -13.75 -39.26 18.71
CA ASP A 74 -12.32 -39.53 18.91
C ASP A 74 -11.98 -39.86 20.39
N PRO A 75 -10.84 -40.53 20.74
CA PRO A 75 -9.50 -40.20 20.19
C PRO A 75 -8.38 -41.30 20.20
N VAL A 76 -7.16 -40.85 19.82
CA VAL A 76 -5.79 -41.34 20.19
C VAL A 76 -5.02 -42.28 19.24
N TYR A 77 -3.72 -41.94 19.09
CA TYR A 77 -2.60 -42.61 18.41
C TYR A 77 -2.33 -44.09 18.79
N ALA A 78 -1.73 -44.85 17.85
CA ALA A 78 -0.77 -45.92 18.15
C ALA A 78 0.22 -46.23 16.99
N GLN A 79 1.49 -46.53 17.33
CA GLN A 79 2.33 -47.51 16.61
C GLN A 79 2.13 -48.88 17.29
N PRO A 80 2.38 -50.06 16.66
CA PRO A 80 3.72 -50.70 16.82
C PRO A 80 4.13 -51.79 15.79
N ALA A 81 5.43 -52.15 15.77
CA ALA A 81 6.03 -53.46 15.38
C ALA A 81 7.57 -53.38 15.60
N MET A 82 8.38 -54.39 15.99
CA MET A 82 8.26 -55.82 16.37
C MET A 82 9.16 -56.07 17.62
N ALA A 83 8.73 -56.77 18.68
CA ALA A 83 8.78 -58.24 18.94
C ALA A 83 10.02 -58.75 19.74
N LYS A 84 9.88 -59.88 20.46
CA LYS A 84 10.90 -60.52 21.33
C LYS A 84 11.18 -61.98 20.89
N ALA A 85 12.33 -62.52 21.30
CA ALA A 85 12.65 -63.95 21.33
C ALA A 85 13.19 -64.38 22.72
N GLN A 86 13.45 -65.68 22.92
CA GLN A 86 13.56 -66.35 24.25
C GLN A 86 15.00 -66.78 24.67
N PRO A 87 15.23 -67.25 25.92
CA PRO A 87 16.53 -67.16 26.62
C PRO A 87 17.32 -68.48 26.80
N GLY A 88 18.54 -68.40 27.35
CA GLY A 88 19.25 -69.57 27.89
C GLY A 88 20.57 -69.31 28.64
N GLN A 89 20.72 -69.98 29.80
CA GLN A 89 21.95 -70.43 30.50
C GLN A 89 22.93 -69.45 31.21
N ASN A 90 23.04 -69.65 32.54
CA ASN A 90 24.18 -69.72 33.49
C ASN A 90 25.62 -69.39 32.99
N MET A 91 26.59 -68.93 33.81
CA MET A 91 26.96 -69.44 35.16
C MET A 91 27.96 -68.52 35.93
N THR A 92 28.03 -68.65 37.28
CA THR A 92 29.16 -68.30 38.23
C THR A 92 29.89 -66.94 38.11
N ILE A 93 29.84 -66.03 39.10
CA ILE A 93 30.51 -66.02 40.44
C ILE A 93 32.04 -65.80 40.38
N GLY A 94 32.52 -64.77 41.10
CA GLY A 94 33.94 -64.51 41.41
C GLY A 94 34.13 -63.22 42.21
N GLU A 95 34.68 -63.33 43.42
CA GLU A 95 35.03 -62.20 44.31
C GLU A 95 36.52 -61.81 44.14
N GLY A 96 36.94 -60.61 44.59
CA GLY A 96 38.35 -60.23 44.63
C GLY A 96 38.61 -58.77 45.03
N GLU A 97 39.48 -58.55 46.01
CA GLU A 97 39.87 -57.24 46.55
C GLU A 97 41.12 -56.66 45.85
N GLY A 98 41.33 -55.33 45.90
CA GLY A 98 42.58 -54.72 45.41
C GLY A 98 42.65 -53.19 45.42
N LYS A 99 43.36 -52.63 46.40
CA LYS A 99 44.00 -51.28 46.43
C LYS A 99 45.49 -51.50 46.74
N PRO A 100 46.42 -50.52 46.55
CA PRO A 100 46.24 -49.09 46.22
C PRO A 100 47.07 -48.69 44.94
N ASP A 101 47.45 -47.45 44.59
CA ASP A 101 47.25 -46.11 45.18
C ASP A 101 47.38 -44.95 44.13
N ALA A 102 47.15 -43.73 44.60
CA ALA A 102 47.80 -42.44 44.30
C ALA A 102 48.25 -42.04 42.87
N GLY A 103 47.70 -40.92 42.35
CA GLY A 103 48.10 -40.32 41.07
C GLY A 103 47.74 -38.85 40.79
N GLY A 104 46.95 -38.16 41.62
CA GLY A 104 46.78 -36.68 41.59
C GLY A 104 45.71 -36.06 40.66
N ASP A 105 44.54 -35.76 41.24
CA ASP A 105 43.83 -34.46 41.28
C ASP A 105 43.72 -33.48 40.07
N PRO A 106 42.64 -32.65 40.01
CA PRO A 106 41.24 -32.92 40.41
C PRO A 106 40.20 -32.32 39.40
N VAL A 107 38.90 -32.44 39.70
CA VAL A 107 37.77 -32.01 38.84
C VAL A 107 36.61 -31.45 39.69
N TYR A 108 35.61 -30.80 39.05
CA TYR A 108 34.23 -30.57 39.55
C TYR A 108 34.04 -29.53 40.69
N SER A 109 32.85 -29.02 41.03
CA SER A 109 31.47 -29.13 40.46
C SER A 109 30.58 -27.93 40.88
N GLN A 110 29.39 -27.80 40.27
CA GLN A 110 28.31 -26.92 40.74
C GLN A 110 27.66 -27.41 42.05
N SER A 111 27.11 -26.50 42.87
CA SER A 111 25.79 -26.64 43.52
C SER A 111 25.33 -25.32 44.21
N THR A 112 24.06 -25.26 44.62
CA THR A 112 23.36 -24.05 45.14
C THR A 112 23.08 -24.10 46.65
N SER A 113 23.08 -22.95 47.36
CA SER A 113 21.94 -22.44 48.19
C SER A 113 22.23 -21.27 49.17
N GLN A 114 21.28 -20.32 49.21
CA GLN A 114 20.74 -19.51 50.34
C GLN A 114 21.59 -18.79 51.43
N LYS A 115 21.20 -17.50 51.65
CA LYS A 115 20.95 -16.79 52.93
C LYS A 115 22.07 -16.16 53.83
N SER A 116 22.22 -14.85 53.64
CA SER A 116 21.90 -13.74 54.61
C SER A 116 22.78 -13.39 55.82
N LEU A 117 22.85 -12.05 56.05
CA LEU A 117 23.13 -11.23 57.27
C LEU A 117 24.51 -10.53 57.42
N ASN A 118 24.42 -9.22 57.69
CA ASN A 118 25.26 -8.26 58.45
C ASN A 118 26.77 -8.55 58.65
N THR A 119 27.70 -7.58 58.54
CA THR A 119 27.77 -6.29 59.27
C THR A 119 28.54 -5.17 58.53
N SER A 120 28.70 -4.00 59.16
CA SER A 120 29.31 -2.75 58.66
C SER A 120 30.61 -2.35 59.42
N GLN A 121 31.19 -1.17 59.09
CA GLN A 121 32.25 -0.36 59.77
C GLN A 121 33.66 -0.33 59.09
N ILE A 122 34.50 0.71 59.20
CA ILE A 122 34.39 2.21 59.31
C ILE A 122 35.82 2.84 59.17
N ASN A 123 35.94 4.19 59.14
CA ASN A 123 37.14 5.09 59.19
C ASN A 123 37.45 5.80 57.85
N ASP A 124 37.43 7.14 57.66
CA ASP A 124 37.56 8.34 58.54
C ASP A 124 39.03 8.61 59.01
N PRO A 125 39.53 9.85 59.33
CA PRO A 125 38.84 11.15 59.50
C PRO A 125 39.63 12.48 59.15
N VAL A 126 39.07 13.66 59.54
CA VAL A 126 39.74 14.87 60.16
C VAL A 126 40.30 16.11 59.35
N TYR A 127 39.55 17.24 59.45
CA TYR A 127 39.83 18.68 59.77
C TYR A 127 40.92 19.65 59.16
N ALA A 128 40.42 20.87 58.79
CA ALA A 128 40.78 22.26 59.25
C ALA A 128 41.77 23.26 58.55
N GLN A 129 41.19 24.38 58.04
CA GLN A 129 41.49 25.84 58.26
C GLN A 129 42.86 26.52 57.88
N PRO A 130 42.99 27.89 57.83
CA PRO A 130 42.05 29.00 57.44
C PRO A 130 42.71 30.20 56.64
N ALA A 131 41.95 31.32 56.43
CA ALA A 131 42.37 32.72 56.06
C ALA A 131 42.83 33.01 54.60
N SER A 132 42.79 34.22 53.97
CA SER A 132 42.23 35.60 54.15
C SER A 132 42.58 36.47 52.89
N SER A 133 42.07 37.67 52.51
CA SER A 133 40.91 38.57 52.81
C SER A 133 40.89 39.80 51.84
N GLU A 134 39.81 40.63 51.81
CA GLU A 134 39.69 42.02 51.22
C GLU A 134 39.76 42.18 49.66
N ALA A 135 39.21 43.20 48.96
CA ALA A 135 38.46 44.45 49.28
C ALA A 135 37.33 44.81 48.24
N GLN A 136 36.77 46.04 48.27
CA GLN A 136 35.56 46.56 47.57
C GLN A 136 35.77 48.03 47.07
N PRO A 137 34.80 48.88 46.60
CA PRO A 137 33.44 48.75 46.00
C PRO A 137 33.15 49.67 44.76
N GLY A 138 31.89 49.76 44.24
CA GLY A 138 31.46 50.83 43.29
C GLY A 138 30.00 50.77 42.75
N GLN A 139 29.21 51.83 42.99
CA GLN A 139 27.76 52.12 42.73
C GLN A 139 27.42 52.57 41.26
N GLU A 140 26.17 52.88 40.79
CA GLU A 140 24.73 52.56 41.07
C GLU A 140 23.81 53.39 40.10
N VAL A 141 22.46 53.25 40.17
CA VAL A 141 21.37 54.16 39.64
C VAL A 141 20.83 53.92 38.19
N ALA A 142 19.61 54.41 37.91
CA ALA A 142 18.75 54.14 36.72
C ALA A 142 17.96 55.40 36.22
N GLN A 143 16.91 55.23 35.37
CA GLN A 143 16.01 56.23 34.67
C GLN A 143 16.35 56.46 33.16
N SER A 144 15.46 56.91 32.25
CA SER A 144 13.98 56.88 32.11
C SER A 144 13.53 57.35 30.68
N GLU A 145 12.27 57.07 30.29
CA GLU A 145 11.37 57.66 29.24
C GLU A 145 11.86 58.08 27.82
N GLY A 146 10.98 57.94 26.80
CA GLY A 146 11.12 58.57 25.47
C GLY A 146 9.95 58.31 24.49
N LYS A 147 9.17 59.35 24.14
CA LYS A 147 7.92 59.27 23.33
C LYS A 147 8.17 59.43 21.80
N GLY A 148 7.26 58.92 20.96
CA GLY A 148 7.12 59.35 19.56
C GLY A 148 6.09 58.57 18.72
N SER A 149 5.17 59.25 18.01
CA SER A 149 4.16 58.66 17.10
C SER A 149 3.61 59.72 16.13
N ILE A 150 3.61 59.46 14.81
CA ILE A 150 2.86 60.19 13.74
C ILE A 150 2.48 59.20 12.61
N ASP A 151 1.36 59.47 11.93
CA ASP A 151 0.66 58.63 10.93
C ASP A 151 1.19 58.67 9.47
N ALA A 152 0.50 57.94 8.59
CA ALA A 152 0.83 57.61 7.19
C ALA A 152 0.30 58.59 6.11
N ALA A 153 0.82 58.48 4.86
CA ALA A 153 0.06 58.53 3.59
C ALA A 153 0.94 58.27 2.32
N SER A 154 0.33 57.66 1.28
CA SER A 154 0.49 57.81 -0.21
C SER A 154 1.82 58.30 -0.88
N ASP A 155 2.21 57.89 -2.11
CA ASP A 155 1.76 56.83 -3.06
C ASP A 155 2.88 56.47 -4.11
N PRO A 156 2.80 56.53 -5.47
CA PRO A 156 3.31 55.43 -6.31
C PRO A 156 4.48 55.74 -7.28
N VAL A 157 5.15 54.69 -7.78
CA VAL A 157 5.91 54.70 -9.06
C VAL A 157 5.74 53.38 -9.83
N TYR A 158 5.59 53.48 -11.15
CA TYR A 158 5.46 52.38 -12.12
C TYR A 158 6.74 52.23 -12.96
N SER A 159 7.06 51.05 -13.47
CA SER A 159 7.99 50.90 -14.60
C SER A 159 7.63 49.72 -15.51
N GLN A 160 7.71 49.93 -16.83
CA GLN A 160 7.66 48.88 -17.86
C GLN A 160 9.08 48.63 -18.40
N PRO A 161 9.25 47.61 -19.27
CA PRO A 161 9.43 47.98 -20.68
C PRO A 161 8.60 47.15 -21.69
N GLN A 162 8.58 47.64 -22.93
CA GLN A 162 7.97 47.05 -24.14
C GLN A 162 9.06 46.81 -25.23
N PRO A 163 8.77 46.11 -26.35
CA PRO A 163 9.71 45.11 -26.89
C PRO A 163 10.47 45.52 -28.17
N SER A 164 11.39 44.64 -28.59
CA SER A 164 11.85 44.50 -29.97
C SER A 164 12.11 43.03 -30.31
N ALA A 165 12.15 42.66 -31.59
CA ALA A 165 12.38 41.29 -32.05
C ALA A 165 12.98 41.26 -33.47
N SER A 166 13.96 40.37 -33.72
CA SER A 166 14.19 39.76 -35.05
C SER A 166 15.24 38.63 -35.04
N ASN A 167 14.92 37.58 -35.81
CA ASN A 167 15.81 36.66 -36.54
C ASN A 167 16.73 35.61 -35.83
N THR A 168 16.48 34.37 -36.24
CA THR A 168 17.14 33.04 -36.05
C THR A 168 18.24 32.75 -37.09
N PRO A 169 18.86 31.54 -37.20
CA PRO A 169 19.16 30.44 -36.22
C PRO A 169 20.61 29.87 -36.33
N THR A 170 20.99 28.93 -35.44
CA THR A 170 22.02 27.89 -35.72
C THR A 170 21.88 26.62 -34.84
N ASP A 171 22.47 25.50 -35.28
CA ASP A 171 22.34 24.13 -34.73
C ASP A 171 23.15 23.80 -33.46
N SER A 172 22.65 22.83 -32.67
CA SER A 172 23.34 21.57 -32.28
C SER A 172 22.49 20.82 -31.23
N GLN A 173 21.86 19.71 -31.58
CA GLN A 173 22.37 18.31 -31.53
C GLN A 173 22.49 17.69 -30.12
N ILE A 174 21.62 16.70 -29.91
CA ILE A 174 21.68 15.65 -28.88
C ILE A 174 23.00 14.87 -29.01
N ASN A 175 23.56 14.38 -27.89
CA ASN A 175 24.32 13.14 -27.93
C ASN A 175 24.28 12.33 -26.62
N ASP A 176 24.22 11.02 -26.80
CA ASP A 176 24.37 9.94 -25.83
C ASP A 176 25.82 9.38 -25.91
N PRO A 177 26.37 8.72 -24.88
CA PRO A 177 27.59 7.93 -25.06
C PRO A 177 27.50 6.50 -24.50
N VAL A 178 27.43 5.52 -25.42
CA VAL A 178 27.51 4.07 -25.11
C VAL A 178 28.70 3.43 -25.84
N TYR A 179 29.73 3.06 -25.07
CA TYR A 179 30.90 2.23 -25.39
C TYR A 179 31.87 2.62 -26.54
N GLY A 180 33.16 2.70 -26.18
CA GLY A 180 34.31 2.56 -27.10
C GLY A 180 35.51 1.99 -26.33
N GLN A 181 36.23 1.00 -26.88
CA GLN A 181 37.39 0.36 -26.26
C GLN A 181 38.70 0.70 -26.97
N GLN A 182 39.79 0.83 -26.18
CA GLN A 182 41.18 0.35 -26.42
C GLN A 182 42.14 1.18 -25.54
N ASN A 183 43.36 0.78 -25.16
CA ASN A 183 44.03 -0.49 -24.85
C ASN A 183 45.48 -0.06 -24.48
N SER A 184 46.00 -0.56 -23.36
CA SER A 184 47.44 -0.82 -23.09
C SER A 184 48.55 0.17 -23.55
N ALA A 185 49.29 0.73 -22.57
CA ALA A 185 50.77 0.76 -22.57
C ALA A 185 51.34 1.01 -21.15
N LYS A 186 52.61 0.66 -20.92
CA LYS A 186 53.40 1.00 -19.71
C LYS A 186 54.76 1.61 -20.13
N SER A 187 55.18 2.73 -19.54
CA SER A 187 56.59 3.00 -19.17
C SER A 187 56.78 4.38 -18.50
N GLN A 188 57.75 4.47 -17.58
CA GLN A 188 58.29 5.71 -16.96
C GLN A 188 59.54 6.18 -17.75
N PRO A 189 60.48 7.06 -17.27
CA PRO A 189 60.53 7.95 -16.09
C PRO A 189 61.12 9.39 -16.34
N HIS A 190 61.41 10.13 -15.25
CA HIS A 190 62.38 11.26 -15.10
C HIS A 190 61.91 12.72 -15.41
N ARG A 191 62.35 13.80 -14.72
CA ARG A 191 63.15 13.94 -13.46
C ARG A 191 63.13 15.38 -12.82
N HIS A 192 63.03 15.43 -11.47
CA HIS A 192 63.51 16.45 -10.48
C HIS A 192 63.21 17.97 -10.72
N VAL A 193 63.43 18.94 -9.81
CA VAL A 193 64.10 19.11 -8.48
C VAL A 193 63.11 19.95 -7.59
N ALA A 194 63.02 19.93 -6.25
CA ALA A 194 64.09 20.00 -5.24
C ALA A 194 63.71 19.61 -3.78
N THR A 195 64.72 19.08 -3.07
CA THR A 195 65.10 19.25 -1.62
C THR A 195 64.08 19.12 -0.47
N GLY A 196 64.34 18.16 0.44
CA GLY A 196 63.95 18.19 1.88
C GLY A 196 65.02 18.88 2.77
N PRO A 197 65.26 18.48 4.05
CA PRO A 197 65.03 17.17 4.66
C PRO A 197 64.39 17.17 6.09
N GLY A 198 64.11 15.98 6.65
CA GLY A 198 63.80 15.77 8.07
C GLY A 198 63.32 14.35 8.38
N LYS A 199 63.74 13.74 9.50
CA LYS A 199 63.28 12.42 9.99
C LYS A 199 62.58 12.55 11.34
N GLY A 200 61.56 11.75 11.58
CA GLY A 200 61.00 11.51 12.92
C GLY A 200 59.89 10.47 12.91
N PHE A 201 60.04 9.40 13.70
CA PHE A 201 58.91 8.57 14.14
C PHE A 201 58.34 9.21 15.42
N VAL A 202 57.02 9.25 15.55
CA VAL A 202 56.32 9.52 16.82
C VAL A 202 55.17 8.52 16.94
N ASP A 203 54.88 8.09 18.16
CA ASP A 203 53.96 7.00 18.48
C ASP A 203 52.48 7.42 18.51
N ALA A 204 51.58 6.44 18.61
CA ALA A 204 50.13 6.63 18.58
C ALA A 204 49.55 7.16 19.90
N ALA A 205 49.92 8.40 20.29
CA ALA A 205 49.31 9.11 21.41
C ALA A 205 49.26 10.64 21.19
N ASN A 206 48.17 11.25 21.65
CA ASN A 206 47.91 12.70 21.75
C ASN A 206 47.57 13.46 20.44
N ASP A 207 46.31 13.39 20.04
CA ASP A 207 45.54 14.57 19.62
C ASP A 207 44.58 14.92 20.79
N PRO A 208 44.44 16.18 21.26
CA PRO A 208 43.88 16.46 22.59
C PRO A 208 42.38 16.84 22.60
N VAL A 209 41.91 17.36 23.76
CA VAL A 209 40.61 18.02 24.02
C VAL A 209 39.43 17.11 24.44
N TYR A 210 39.57 16.50 25.62
CA TYR A 210 38.61 16.55 26.74
C TYR A 210 39.48 16.77 28.01
N SER A 211 39.13 17.51 29.08
CA SER A 211 37.89 18.18 29.52
C SER A 211 38.26 19.25 30.61
N GLN A 212 37.41 20.10 31.21
CA GLN A 212 35.94 20.28 31.20
C GLN A 212 35.55 21.71 31.70
N SER A 213 34.24 21.89 31.92
CA SER A 213 33.46 22.87 32.72
C SER A 213 34.03 23.31 34.09
N SER A 214 33.53 24.36 34.77
CA SER A 214 32.20 24.42 35.45
C SER A 214 32.08 25.67 36.37
N SER A 215 30.97 26.02 37.05
CA SER A 215 29.52 26.04 36.74
C SER A 215 28.73 26.74 37.88
N ARG A 216 27.51 27.26 37.63
CA ARG A 216 26.47 27.58 38.64
C ARG A 216 25.08 27.43 37.98
N GLN A 217 24.29 26.39 38.32
CA GLN A 217 23.35 26.25 39.46
C GLN A 217 21.97 26.91 39.19
N PRO A 218 20.81 26.37 39.68
CA PRO A 218 20.64 25.31 40.67
C PRO A 218 19.75 24.10 40.24
N SER A 219 19.40 23.25 41.22
CA SER A 219 18.61 21.98 41.17
C SER A 219 17.09 22.21 41.42
N VAL A 220 16.14 21.25 41.54
CA VAL A 220 16.14 19.83 41.98
C VAL A 220 14.95 19.03 41.37
N SER A 221 15.14 17.77 40.94
CA SER A 221 14.27 16.57 41.18
C SER A 221 14.63 15.37 40.29
N GLN A 222 14.18 14.15 40.64
CA GLN A 222 14.78 12.87 40.19
C GLN A 222 13.93 12.04 39.21
N ILE A 223 14.63 11.24 38.42
CA ILE A 223 14.13 10.14 37.56
C ILE A 223 14.01 8.86 38.41
N ASN A 224 13.08 7.96 38.05
CA ASN A 224 13.19 6.52 38.35
C ASN A 224 12.74 5.67 37.15
N ASP A 225 13.53 4.65 36.88
CA ASP A 225 13.28 3.41 36.11
C ASP A 225 13.55 2.26 37.14
N PRO A 226 13.14 0.96 36.99
CA PRO A 226 13.10 0.23 35.72
C PRO A 226 11.98 -0.83 35.55
N VAL A 227 12.17 -1.64 34.50
CA VAL A 227 11.35 -2.75 33.99
C VAL A 227 11.07 -3.88 35.00
N TYR A 228 10.01 -4.65 34.71
CA TYR A 228 9.46 -5.87 35.35
C TYR A 228 8.46 -5.66 36.51
N ALA A 229 7.17 -5.70 36.15
CA ALA A 229 6.06 -6.00 37.03
C ALA A 229 5.06 -6.97 36.33
N GLN A 230 4.31 -7.75 37.13
CA GLN A 230 3.35 -8.75 36.63
C GLN A 230 2.04 -8.10 36.11
N PRO A 231 1.25 -8.80 35.27
CA PRO A 231 -0.07 -8.34 34.85
C PRO A 231 -1.03 -8.26 36.04
N GLN A 232 -1.31 -7.05 36.52
CA GLN A 232 -2.40 -6.83 37.48
C GLN A 232 -3.77 -6.90 36.78
N THR A 233 -4.74 -7.48 37.47
CA THR A 233 -6.12 -7.59 37.00
C THR A 233 -6.79 -6.22 36.85
N PRO A 234 -7.59 -5.97 35.78
CA PRO A 234 -8.38 -4.75 35.67
C PRO A 234 -9.46 -4.69 36.77
N PRO A 235 -9.92 -3.48 37.16
CA PRO A 235 -10.96 -3.31 38.16
C PRO A 235 -12.29 -3.94 37.73
N SER A 236 -13.06 -4.43 38.70
CA SER A 236 -14.27 -5.22 38.47
C SER A 236 -15.40 -4.42 37.83
N ILE A 237 -15.80 -4.85 36.64
CA ILE A 237 -17.06 -4.42 36.01
C ILE A 237 -18.23 -5.04 36.80
N PRO A 238 -19.30 -4.29 37.13
CA PRO A 238 -20.50 -4.86 37.74
C PRO A 238 -21.10 -5.96 36.88
N SER A 239 -21.31 -7.14 37.46
CA SER A 239 -21.73 -8.34 36.73
C SER A 239 -23.17 -8.23 36.22
N ARG A 240 -23.34 -8.20 34.90
CA ARG A 240 -24.63 -8.39 34.24
C ARG A 240 -24.78 -9.87 33.85
N PRO A 241 -25.80 -10.59 34.33
CA PRO A 241 -25.90 -12.04 34.12
C PRO A 241 -26.18 -12.38 32.64
N SER A 242 -25.60 -13.48 32.18
CA SER A 242 -25.89 -14.05 30.86
C SER A 242 -27.24 -14.79 30.91
N PRO A 243 -28.11 -14.66 29.89
CA PRO A 243 -29.39 -15.35 29.87
C PRO A 243 -29.23 -16.83 29.50
N GLY A 244 -29.57 -17.72 30.44
CA GLY A 244 -29.93 -19.10 30.12
C GLY A 244 -31.38 -19.19 29.60
N PRO A 245 -31.78 -20.30 28.95
CA PRO A 245 -33.14 -20.46 28.44
C PRO A 245 -34.13 -20.72 29.58
N GLY A 246 -35.17 -19.89 29.71
CA GLY A 246 -36.20 -20.02 30.74
C GLY A 246 -37.43 -19.16 30.48
N GLN A 247 -38.61 -19.68 30.83
CA GLN A 247 -39.91 -19.00 30.68
C GLN A 247 -40.18 -18.07 31.88
N GLY A 248 -40.87 -16.94 31.66
CA GLY A 248 -41.33 -16.07 32.74
C GLY A 248 -42.09 -14.84 32.25
N ASN A 249 -43.28 -14.59 32.79
CA ASN A 249 -44.15 -13.46 32.39
C ASN A 249 -43.75 -12.14 33.06
N ILE A 250 -43.87 -11.03 32.33
CA ILE A 250 -43.83 -9.65 32.85
C ILE A 250 -45.08 -8.92 32.33
N PRO A 251 -45.81 -8.15 33.17
CA PRO A 251 -47.03 -7.45 32.75
C PRO A 251 -46.75 -6.25 31.82
N PRO A 252 -47.67 -5.88 30.91
CA PRO A 252 -47.40 -5.00 29.78
C PRO A 252 -47.53 -3.49 30.08
N SER A 253 -47.04 -3.03 31.23
CA SER A 253 -47.05 -1.60 31.62
C SER A 253 -45.78 -0.84 31.23
N ASP A 254 -44.63 -1.49 31.23
CA ASP A 254 -43.31 -0.82 31.27
C ASP A 254 -42.38 -1.20 30.10
N ASP A 255 -42.93 -1.55 28.93
CA ASP A 255 -42.16 -1.69 27.68
C ASP A 255 -42.32 -0.45 26.77
N SER A 256 -41.21 0.28 26.61
CA SER A 256 -41.08 1.44 25.73
C SER A 256 -41.45 1.16 24.25
N VAL A 257 -41.25 -0.07 23.75
CA VAL A 257 -41.53 -0.44 22.36
C VAL A 257 -43.03 -0.48 22.09
N TYR A 258 -43.83 -0.89 23.08
CA TYR A 258 -45.29 -1.02 22.94
C TYR A 258 -46.00 0.33 22.76
N SER A 259 -45.37 1.43 23.21
CA SER A 259 -45.93 2.79 23.12
C SER A 259 -46.14 3.28 21.68
N GLN A 260 -45.25 2.89 20.75
CA GLN A 260 -45.24 3.43 19.38
C GLN A 260 -46.32 2.81 18.48
N SER A 261 -46.74 1.57 18.77
CA SER A 261 -47.72 0.82 17.97
C SER A 261 -49.11 1.48 17.97
N ARG A 262 -49.56 2.03 19.12
CA ARG A 262 -50.87 2.71 19.22
C ARG A 262 -50.97 3.93 18.30
N THR A 263 -49.87 4.65 18.07
CA THR A 263 -49.80 5.84 17.23
C THR A 263 -49.88 5.52 15.74
N ALA A 264 -49.45 4.33 15.32
CA ALA A 264 -49.66 3.83 13.96
C ALA A 264 -51.13 3.42 13.74
N SER A 265 -51.70 2.67 14.69
CA SER A 265 -53.09 2.18 14.60
C SER A 265 -54.13 3.31 14.59
N SER A 266 -53.94 4.39 15.36
CA SER A 266 -54.87 5.53 15.33
C SER A 266 -54.83 6.27 13.99
N ARG A 267 -53.64 6.48 13.41
CA ARG A 267 -53.48 7.08 12.08
C ARG A 267 -54.12 6.23 10.98
N LEU A 268 -54.01 4.90 11.07
CA LEU A 268 -54.68 3.99 10.14
C LEU A 268 -56.21 4.12 10.24
N SER A 269 -56.78 4.15 11.46
CA SER A 269 -58.22 4.35 11.63
C SER A 269 -58.73 5.70 11.12
N GLN A 270 -57.94 6.78 11.25
CA GLN A 270 -58.28 8.09 10.69
C GLN A 270 -58.29 8.07 9.16
N LEU A 271 -57.29 7.46 8.51
CA LEU A 271 -57.26 7.28 7.06
C LEU A 271 -58.44 6.42 6.56
N SER A 272 -58.77 5.32 7.25
CA SER A 272 -59.95 4.51 6.92
C SER A 272 -61.25 5.32 7.00
N SER A 273 -61.40 6.20 7.98
CA SER A 273 -62.60 7.03 8.13
C SER A 273 -62.77 8.11 7.05
N GLN A 274 -61.71 8.46 6.32
CA GLN A 274 -61.75 9.44 5.22
C GLN A 274 -62.01 8.80 3.85
N LEU A 275 -61.88 7.48 3.72
CA LEU A 275 -62.11 6.75 2.46
C LEU A 275 -63.57 6.27 2.27
N SER A 276 -64.41 6.33 3.31
CA SER A 276 -65.75 5.74 3.30
C SER A 276 -66.89 6.76 3.06
N MET A 277 -66.76 7.67 2.09
CA MET A 277 -67.86 8.54 1.64
C MET A 277 -67.89 8.78 0.13
N SER A 278 -68.53 7.88 -0.62
CA SER A 278 -69.16 8.21 -1.91
C SER A 278 -70.32 7.24 -2.23
N GLN A 279 -71.25 7.68 -3.08
CA GLN A 279 -72.40 6.95 -3.65
C GLN A 279 -73.57 6.54 -2.71
N SER A 280 -74.70 7.25 -2.82
CA SER A 280 -76.04 6.72 -3.20
C SER A 280 -77.07 7.87 -3.29
N GLU A 281 -78.26 7.61 -3.82
CA GLU A 281 -79.10 8.62 -4.52
C GLU A 281 -80.50 8.89 -3.91
N ALA A 282 -81.02 10.09 -4.21
CA ALA A 282 -82.42 10.47 -4.51
C ALA A 282 -83.62 10.20 -3.54
N GLU A 283 -84.31 11.32 -3.21
CA GLU A 283 -85.79 11.46 -3.12
C GLU A 283 -86.58 10.74 -1.97
N PRO A 284 -87.84 11.13 -1.65
CA PRO A 284 -88.20 12.44 -1.10
C PRO A 284 -89.16 12.37 0.13
N GLY A 285 -89.21 13.41 0.99
CA GLY A 285 -90.14 13.38 2.16
C GLY A 285 -90.34 14.66 3.00
N THR A 286 -91.44 15.38 2.73
CA THR A 286 -92.26 16.20 3.65
C THR A 286 -91.64 16.96 4.86
N VAL A 287 -91.46 18.27 4.68
CA VAL A 287 -92.03 19.38 5.49
C VAL A 287 -92.18 19.20 7.02
N HIS A 288 -91.49 20.06 7.79
CA HIS A 288 -92.14 20.78 8.91
C HIS A 288 -91.55 22.18 9.15
N THR A 289 -92.40 23.11 9.59
CA THR A 289 -92.11 24.56 9.67
C THR A 289 -91.68 25.04 11.05
N LYS A 290 -90.79 26.07 11.13
CA LYS A 290 -91.01 27.29 11.93
C LYS A 290 -89.96 28.41 11.71
N ARG A 291 -90.46 29.64 11.87
CA ARG A 291 -89.86 30.99 11.67
C ARG A 291 -88.43 31.21 12.20
N PRO A 292 -87.68 32.18 11.62
CA PRO A 292 -86.35 32.57 12.08
C PRO A 292 -86.39 33.38 13.40
N ARG A 293 -85.30 33.30 14.16
CA ARG A 293 -84.94 34.28 15.20
C ARG A 293 -83.58 34.89 14.85
N ALA A 294 -83.58 36.17 14.47
CA ALA A 294 -82.34 36.92 14.29
C ALA A 294 -81.61 37.01 15.64
N ARG A 295 -80.40 36.45 15.71
CA ARG A 295 -79.42 36.73 16.75
C ARG A 295 -78.19 37.31 16.07
N ALA A 296 -77.94 38.59 16.30
CA ALA A 296 -76.69 39.22 15.92
C ALA A 296 -75.53 38.52 16.65
N ARG A 297 -74.81 37.65 15.95
CA ARG A 297 -73.51 37.17 16.41
C ARG A 297 -72.52 38.30 16.20
N SER A 298 -72.01 38.87 17.29
CA SER A 298 -70.87 39.77 17.21
C SER A 298 -69.68 39.01 16.62
N SER A 299 -69.12 39.55 15.54
CA SER A 299 -67.91 39.02 14.91
C SER A 299 -66.70 39.31 15.78
N LYS A 300 -66.54 38.56 16.88
CA LYS A 300 -65.23 38.37 17.48
C LYS A 300 -64.36 37.70 16.42
N SER A 301 -63.52 38.48 15.75
CA SER A 301 -62.51 37.94 14.86
C SER A 301 -61.60 37.05 15.69
N SER A 302 -61.67 35.75 15.45
CA SER A 302 -60.53 34.89 15.72
C SER A 302 -59.38 35.47 14.91
N LYS A 303 -58.37 36.02 15.59
CA LYS A 303 -57.03 36.10 15.02
C LYS A 303 -56.55 34.66 14.86
N THR A 304 -56.97 34.02 13.77
CA THR A 304 -56.22 32.92 13.17
C THR A 304 -54.81 33.46 13.01
N SER A 305 -53.85 32.88 13.73
CA SER A 305 -52.44 33.08 13.42
C SER A 305 -52.28 32.75 11.95
N HIS A 306 -51.89 33.73 11.13
CA HIS A 306 -51.51 33.44 9.75
C HIS A 306 -50.33 32.48 9.86
N ASP A 307 -50.51 31.24 9.44
CA ASP A 307 -49.44 30.27 9.49
C ASP A 307 -48.42 30.70 8.44
N ALA A 308 -47.24 31.12 8.87
CA ALA A 308 -46.20 31.61 7.96
C ALA A 308 -45.73 30.53 6.97
N SER A 309 -46.04 29.24 7.23
CA SER A 309 -45.82 28.16 6.27
C SER A 309 -46.84 28.13 5.12
N ALA A 310 -48.02 28.75 5.27
CA ALA A 310 -49.02 28.86 4.20
C ALA A 310 -48.60 29.81 3.08
N ASP A 311 -47.64 30.70 3.35
CA ASP A 311 -47.04 31.64 2.39
C ASP A 311 -45.76 31.07 1.71
N LEU A 312 -45.41 29.81 1.99
CA LEU A 312 -44.28 29.09 1.38
C LEU A 312 -44.72 28.21 0.19
N PRO A 313 -43.85 27.98 -0.81
CA PRO A 313 -44.14 27.05 -1.90
C PRO A 313 -44.32 25.62 -1.37
N SER A 314 -45.45 24.98 -1.71
CA SER A 314 -45.81 23.62 -1.30
C SER A 314 -44.89 22.52 -1.88
N ASP A 315 -44.02 22.87 -2.81
CA ASP A 315 -43.06 21.99 -3.50
C ASP A 315 -41.61 22.20 -3.04
N TYR A 316 -41.36 23.09 -2.07
CA TYR A 316 -40.02 23.53 -1.62
C TYR A 316 -39.15 24.12 -2.75
N SER A 317 -39.75 24.69 -3.80
CA SER A 317 -39.02 25.31 -4.93
C SER A 317 -38.07 26.44 -4.51
N ASP A 318 -38.35 27.13 -3.39
CA ASP A 318 -37.45 28.10 -2.77
C ASP A 318 -36.16 27.45 -2.22
N ILE A 319 -36.29 26.37 -1.45
CA ILE A 319 -35.15 25.61 -0.92
C ILE A 319 -34.39 24.87 -2.03
N LEU A 320 -35.09 24.34 -3.03
CA LEU A 320 -34.46 23.71 -4.20
C LEU A 320 -33.67 24.74 -5.03
N SER A 321 -34.16 25.97 -5.14
CA SER A 321 -33.44 27.09 -5.78
C SER A 321 -32.16 27.47 -5.00
N GLN A 322 -32.23 27.52 -3.66
CA GLN A 322 -31.03 27.70 -2.82
C GLN A 322 -30.00 26.58 -3.04
N ILE A 323 -30.44 25.31 -3.04
CA ILE A 323 -29.58 24.15 -3.27
C ILE A 323 -28.94 24.22 -4.66
N SER A 324 -29.72 24.53 -5.70
CA SER A 324 -29.21 24.68 -7.08
C SER A 324 -28.20 25.82 -7.21
N THR A 325 -28.44 26.94 -6.52
CA THR A 325 -27.52 28.09 -6.45
C THR A 325 -26.18 27.70 -5.81
N LEU A 326 -26.21 27.04 -4.65
CA LEU A 326 -25.00 26.54 -3.97
C LEU A 326 -24.24 25.51 -4.82
N GLN A 327 -24.96 24.61 -5.51
CA GLN A 327 -24.35 23.64 -6.42
C GLN A 327 -23.69 24.31 -7.63
N HIS A 328 -24.34 25.30 -8.25
CA HIS A 328 -23.78 26.06 -9.35
C HIS A 328 -22.51 26.83 -8.94
N MET A 329 -22.54 27.49 -7.78
CA MET A 329 -21.36 28.14 -7.18
C MET A 329 -20.26 27.13 -6.80
N ALA A 330 -20.61 25.92 -6.38
CA ALA A 330 -19.63 24.88 -6.07
C ALA A 330 -18.96 24.29 -7.32
N GLN A 331 -19.67 24.25 -8.46
CA GLN A 331 -19.28 23.58 -9.70
C GLN A 331 -18.65 24.52 -10.73
N THR A 332 -18.91 25.83 -10.63
CA THR A 332 -18.39 26.85 -11.54
C THR A 332 -17.26 27.63 -10.85
N PRO A 333 -16.04 27.66 -11.40
CA PRO A 333 -14.96 28.45 -10.80
C PRO A 333 -15.18 29.94 -11.09
N ASP A 334 -15.01 30.80 -10.09
CA ASP A 334 -14.93 32.24 -10.31
C ASP A 334 -13.60 32.58 -11.02
N PRO A 335 -13.62 33.10 -12.27
CA PRO A 335 -12.41 33.41 -13.02
C PRO A 335 -11.61 34.58 -12.41
N ASN A 336 -12.24 35.39 -11.55
CA ASN A 336 -11.59 36.51 -10.85
C ASN A 336 -10.91 36.05 -9.55
N ASN A 337 -11.17 34.82 -9.10
CA ASN A 337 -10.62 34.31 -7.85
C ASN A 337 -9.10 34.13 -7.97
N ARG A 338 -8.34 34.92 -7.19
CA ARG A 338 -6.87 34.88 -7.15
C ARG A 338 -6.29 33.46 -6.96
N GLY A 339 -6.97 32.59 -6.22
CA GLY A 339 -6.57 31.20 -6.04
C GLY A 339 -6.73 30.37 -7.31
N TYR A 340 -7.83 30.54 -8.03
CA TYR A 340 -8.10 29.87 -9.31
C TYR A 340 -7.18 30.38 -10.41
N ILE A 341 -7.00 31.71 -10.51
CA ILE A 341 -6.03 32.33 -11.42
C ILE A 341 -4.62 31.73 -11.19
N ARG A 342 -4.17 31.65 -9.93
CA ARG A 342 -2.86 31.05 -9.58
C ARG A 342 -2.79 29.56 -9.96
N GLN A 343 -3.86 28.80 -9.75
CA GLN A 343 -3.92 27.38 -10.11
C GLN A 343 -3.66 27.18 -11.60
N LYS A 344 -4.43 27.88 -12.45
CA LYS A 344 -4.34 27.78 -13.91
C LYS A 344 -3.02 28.38 -14.45
N SER A 345 -2.54 29.50 -13.89
CA SER A 345 -1.27 30.12 -14.32
C SER A 345 -0.03 29.30 -13.95
N SER A 346 -0.13 28.45 -12.92
CA SER A 346 0.90 27.47 -12.57
C SER A 346 0.84 26.19 -13.42
N GLY A 347 0.06 26.17 -14.51
CA GLY A 347 -0.07 25.02 -15.40
C GLY A 347 -0.83 23.82 -14.81
N LYS A 348 -1.52 23.99 -13.68
CA LYS A 348 -2.23 22.92 -12.98
C LYS A 348 -3.71 22.87 -13.38
N LEU A 349 -4.26 21.65 -13.42
CA LEU A 349 -5.69 21.43 -13.45
C LEU A 349 -6.36 21.90 -12.15
N TRP A 350 -7.59 22.38 -12.26
CA TRP A 350 -8.47 22.64 -11.12
C TRP A 350 -9.11 21.34 -10.61
N SER A 351 -9.55 21.31 -9.34
CA SER A 351 -10.01 20.10 -8.68
C SER A 351 -11.11 19.34 -9.45
N ARG A 352 -12.10 20.06 -10.02
CA ARG A 352 -13.17 19.43 -10.82
C ARG A 352 -12.73 19.02 -12.23
N GLU A 353 -11.72 19.68 -12.80
CA GLU A 353 -11.08 19.23 -14.04
C GLU A 353 -10.37 17.90 -13.83
N ARG A 354 -9.66 17.73 -12.70
CA ARG A 354 -9.00 16.46 -12.32
C ARG A 354 -9.99 15.31 -12.12
N ILE A 355 -11.10 15.58 -11.43
CA ILE A 355 -12.19 14.59 -11.28
C ILE A 355 -12.71 14.15 -12.65
N SER A 356 -12.91 15.10 -13.57
CA SER A 356 -13.41 14.84 -14.92
C SER A 356 -12.37 14.15 -15.82
N ALA A 357 -11.08 14.40 -15.60
CA ALA A 357 -9.97 13.80 -16.35
C ALA A 357 -9.59 12.40 -15.85
N LEU A 358 -9.93 12.03 -14.61
CA LEU A 358 -9.76 10.69 -14.05
C LEU A 358 -10.96 9.76 -14.34
N LEU A 359 -12.18 10.26 -14.17
CA LEU A 359 -13.40 9.44 -14.23
C LEU A 359 -13.91 9.20 -15.64
N ASP A 360 -14.69 8.13 -15.79
CA ASP A 360 -15.50 7.88 -16.97
C ASP A 360 -16.61 8.95 -17.07
N PRO A 361 -16.92 9.49 -18.28
CA PRO A 361 -17.85 10.61 -18.44
C PRO A 361 -19.23 10.42 -17.79
N HIS A 362 -19.75 11.48 -17.18
CA HIS A 362 -21.06 11.52 -16.50
C HIS A 362 -21.25 10.55 -15.33
N THR A 363 -20.19 9.91 -14.82
CA THR A 363 -20.30 8.94 -13.71
C THR A 363 -20.08 9.53 -12.32
N PHE A 364 -19.66 10.79 -12.19
CA PHE A 364 -19.39 11.41 -10.90
C PHE A 364 -20.66 11.72 -10.10
N ARG A 365 -20.75 11.16 -8.90
CA ARG A 365 -21.77 11.43 -7.88
C ARG A 365 -21.10 12.02 -6.65
N GLU A 366 -21.11 13.35 -6.55
CA GLU A 366 -20.54 14.11 -5.43
C GLU A 366 -21.27 13.81 -4.12
N LEU A 367 -20.51 13.72 -3.02
CA LEU A 367 -21.06 13.67 -1.66
C LEU A 367 -20.98 15.06 -1.03
N GLY A 368 -22.11 15.62 -0.59
CA GLY A 368 -22.14 16.95 0.02
C GLY A 368 -21.71 18.05 -0.94
N SER A 369 -22.41 18.16 -2.08
CA SER A 369 -22.14 19.17 -3.12
C SER A 369 -22.32 20.62 -2.64
N ILE A 370 -23.16 20.84 -1.61
CA ILE A 370 -23.36 22.13 -0.94
C ILE A 370 -22.59 22.27 0.39
N THR A 371 -21.68 21.34 0.70
CA THR A 371 -20.88 21.41 1.93
C THR A 371 -19.82 22.50 1.81
N GLY A 372 -19.91 23.53 2.64
CA GLY A 372 -19.01 24.68 2.69
C GLY A 372 -19.51 25.73 3.70
N THR A 373 -19.01 26.96 3.58
CA THR A 373 -19.43 28.10 4.42
C THR A 373 -20.23 29.09 3.58
N ALA A 374 -21.48 29.36 3.96
CA ALA A 374 -22.37 30.32 3.30
C ALA A 374 -22.61 31.55 4.18
N THR A 375 -22.68 32.73 3.56
CA THR A 375 -23.18 33.96 4.19
C THR A 375 -24.66 34.11 3.86
N TRP A 376 -25.47 34.26 4.90
CA TRP A 376 -26.92 34.42 4.81
C TRP A 376 -27.33 35.86 5.15
N GLN A 377 -28.27 36.41 4.39
CA GLN A 377 -28.88 37.71 4.63
C GLN A 377 -30.39 37.54 4.79
N ARG A 378 -30.96 38.08 5.86
CA ARG A 378 -32.42 38.06 6.08
C ARG A 378 -33.16 38.83 5.01
N ASP A 379 -34.26 38.24 4.55
CA ASP A 379 -35.22 38.91 3.69
C ASP A 379 -35.94 40.01 4.50
N ALA A 380 -35.84 41.26 4.03
CA ALA A 380 -36.42 42.42 4.71
C ALA A 380 -37.95 42.49 4.62
N LEU A 381 -38.56 41.74 3.69
CA LEU A 381 -40.01 41.65 3.48
C LEU A 381 -40.60 40.37 4.09
N HIS A 382 -39.79 39.30 4.20
CA HIS A 382 -40.20 38.00 4.73
C HIS A 382 -39.29 37.56 5.89
N PRO A 383 -39.54 37.98 7.15
CA PRO A 383 -38.60 37.78 8.27
C PRO A 383 -38.26 36.32 8.67
N GLN A 384 -38.85 35.31 8.03
CA GLN A 384 -38.51 33.89 8.17
C GLN A 384 -37.72 33.31 6.97
N ARG A 385 -37.40 34.12 5.96
CA ARG A 385 -36.56 33.74 4.81
C ARG A 385 -35.18 34.38 4.92
N GLU A 386 -34.15 33.64 4.50
CA GLU A 386 -32.79 34.16 4.34
C GLU A 386 -32.29 33.81 2.93
N HIS A 387 -31.53 34.73 2.33
CA HIS A 387 -30.95 34.63 0.99
C HIS A 387 -29.43 34.45 1.09
N ILE A 388 -28.84 33.69 0.16
CA ILE A 388 -27.39 33.42 0.14
C ILE A 388 -26.69 34.57 -0.58
N THR A 389 -25.80 35.28 0.11
CA THR A 389 -25.03 36.40 -0.46
C THR A 389 -23.63 36.00 -0.89
N SER A 390 -23.04 34.99 -0.24
CA SER A 390 -21.78 34.39 -0.67
C SER A 390 -21.69 32.92 -0.24
N PHE A 391 -20.90 32.13 -0.95
CA PHE A 391 -20.61 30.74 -0.59
C PHE A 391 -19.17 30.38 -0.93
N THR A 392 -18.46 29.78 0.02
CA THR A 392 -17.18 29.10 -0.20
C THR A 392 -17.40 27.59 -0.04
N PRO A 393 -17.36 26.79 -1.12
CA PRO A 393 -17.47 25.34 -1.00
C PRO A 393 -16.26 24.76 -0.28
N SER A 394 -16.44 23.58 0.34
CA SER A 394 -15.35 22.84 0.98
C SER A 394 -14.26 22.48 -0.04
N ASN A 395 -13.01 22.80 0.29
CA ASN A 395 -11.81 22.59 -0.53
C ASN A 395 -11.41 21.12 -0.77
N ASN A 396 -12.31 20.18 -0.46
CA ASN A 396 -12.20 18.77 -0.83
C ASN A 396 -13.52 18.31 -1.50
N PRO A 397 -13.69 18.60 -2.80
CA PRO A 397 -14.62 17.86 -3.66
C PRO A 397 -14.34 16.35 -3.58
N GLN A 398 -15.38 15.57 -3.28
CA GLN A 398 -15.26 14.12 -3.05
C GLN A 398 -16.57 13.42 -3.39
N GLY A 399 -16.49 12.14 -3.75
CA GLY A 399 -17.67 11.38 -4.14
C GLY A 399 -17.34 10.03 -4.74
N PHE A 400 -18.29 9.46 -5.45
CA PHE A 400 -18.11 8.23 -6.21
C PHE A 400 -18.02 8.53 -7.70
N GLY A 401 -17.31 7.69 -8.44
CA GLY A 401 -17.30 7.71 -9.90
C GLY A 401 -16.98 6.33 -10.44
N ARG A 402 -16.97 6.18 -11.77
CA ARG A 402 -16.45 4.98 -12.42
C ARG A 402 -15.12 5.27 -13.10
N VAL A 403 -14.26 4.27 -13.12
CA VAL A 403 -12.99 4.30 -13.86
C VAL A 403 -12.86 3.01 -14.66
N THR A 404 -12.64 3.16 -15.96
CA THR A 404 -12.35 2.08 -16.88
C THR A 404 -10.84 1.96 -17.11
N CYS A 405 -10.28 0.77 -16.89
CA CYS A 405 -8.87 0.50 -17.16
C CYS A 405 -8.65 0.26 -18.67
N PRO A 406 -7.83 1.07 -19.37
CA PRO A 406 -7.67 0.95 -20.83
C PRO A 406 -6.96 -0.35 -21.24
N ARG A 407 -6.17 -0.97 -20.36
CA ARG A 407 -5.50 -2.26 -20.63
C ARG A 407 -6.39 -3.50 -20.45
N THR A 408 -7.61 -3.35 -19.89
CA THR A 408 -8.49 -4.50 -19.60
C THR A 408 -9.97 -4.28 -19.95
N ALA A 409 -10.33 -3.08 -20.39
CA ALA A 409 -11.71 -2.60 -20.57
C ALA A 409 -12.61 -2.73 -19.32
N LYS A 410 -12.07 -3.08 -18.14
CA LYS A 410 -12.87 -3.24 -16.92
C LYS A 410 -13.15 -1.91 -16.24
N THR A 411 -14.42 -1.52 -16.29
CA THR A 411 -15.02 -0.46 -15.48
C THR A 411 -15.24 -0.92 -14.04
N ARG A 412 -14.89 -0.09 -13.06
CA ARG A 412 -15.26 -0.27 -11.64
C ARG A 412 -15.76 1.02 -11.02
N GLN A 413 -16.45 0.95 -9.89
CA GLN A 413 -16.74 2.13 -9.07
C GLN A 413 -15.56 2.43 -8.13
N ILE A 414 -15.19 3.70 -7.99
CA ILE A 414 -14.24 4.18 -6.97
C ILE A 414 -14.91 5.21 -6.07
N TYR A 415 -14.41 5.35 -4.85
CA TYR A 415 -14.51 6.58 -4.06
C TYR A 415 -13.28 7.45 -4.37
N LEU A 416 -13.45 8.77 -4.42
CA LEU A 416 -12.34 9.69 -4.55
C LEU A 416 -12.48 10.95 -3.70
N THR A 417 -11.33 11.56 -3.42
CA THR A 417 -11.20 12.94 -2.93
C THR A 417 -10.25 13.70 -3.84
N SER A 418 -10.57 14.96 -4.16
CA SER A 418 -9.67 15.85 -4.88
C SER A 418 -9.53 17.18 -4.12
N ASP A 419 -8.30 17.56 -3.80
CA ASP A 419 -8.03 18.83 -3.10
C ASP A 419 -8.16 20.02 -4.07
N ASP A 420 -8.82 21.08 -3.62
CA ASP A 420 -8.90 22.35 -4.33
C ASP A 420 -7.96 23.40 -3.73
N PHE A 421 -6.74 23.45 -4.26
CA PHE A 421 -5.71 24.40 -3.88
C PHE A 421 -6.07 25.87 -4.13
N SER A 422 -7.11 26.16 -4.93
CA SER A 422 -7.62 27.53 -5.06
C SER A 422 -8.28 28.02 -3.77
N ILE A 423 -8.88 27.12 -2.99
CA ILE A 423 -9.62 27.41 -1.77
C ILE A 423 -8.72 27.20 -0.55
N ARG A 424 -8.19 28.31 -0.02
CA ARG A 424 -7.29 28.36 1.15
C ARG A 424 -6.05 27.45 1.01
N SER A 425 -5.51 27.22 -0.19
CA SER A 425 -4.38 26.29 -0.44
C SER A 425 -4.60 24.88 0.13
N GLY A 426 -5.86 24.43 0.26
CA GLY A 426 -6.20 23.14 0.87
C GLY A 426 -6.19 23.09 2.41
N HIS A 427 -6.04 24.21 3.13
CA HIS A 427 -6.02 24.23 4.61
C HIS A 427 -7.38 23.94 5.28
N ALA A 428 -7.32 23.54 6.56
CA ALA A 428 -8.46 23.19 7.42
C ALA A 428 -9.58 24.24 7.45
N ASP A 429 -9.25 25.53 7.41
CA ASP A 429 -10.21 26.64 7.45
C ASP A 429 -10.92 26.89 6.11
N GLY A 430 -10.57 26.15 5.05
CA GLY A 430 -11.39 25.99 3.84
C GLY A 430 -12.07 24.62 3.74
N SER A 431 -12.00 23.78 4.77
CA SER A 431 -12.35 22.35 4.72
C SER A 431 -13.43 21.96 5.73
N VAL A 432 -14.01 20.77 5.55
CA VAL A 432 -15.01 20.20 6.48
C VAL A 432 -14.63 18.77 6.79
N ALA A 433 -13.83 18.56 7.84
CA ALA A 433 -13.21 17.26 8.15
C ALA A 433 -14.20 16.09 8.30
N LEU A 434 -15.44 16.36 8.74
CA LEU A 434 -16.50 15.35 8.81
C LEU A 434 -16.87 14.78 7.44
N LYS A 435 -16.77 15.59 6.37
CA LYS A 435 -17.04 15.17 4.97
C LYS A 435 -16.09 14.05 4.56
N THR A 436 -14.79 14.25 4.76
CA THR A 436 -13.75 13.26 4.43
C THR A 436 -13.81 12.04 5.35
N LEU A 437 -14.03 12.22 6.66
CA LEU A 437 -14.18 11.10 7.58
C LEU A 437 -15.41 10.23 7.27
N TYR A 438 -16.52 10.83 6.85
CA TYR A 438 -17.70 10.11 6.39
C TYR A 438 -17.41 9.32 5.11
N GLY A 439 -16.80 9.96 4.11
CA GLY A 439 -16.50 9.33 2.82
C GLY A 439 -15.53 8.15 2.93
N GLU A 440 -14.44 8.30 3.69
CA GLU A 440 -13.46 7.23 3.94
C GLU A 440 -14.09 6.04 4.70
N LYS A 441 -14.97 6.30 5.68
CA LYS A 441 -15.74 5.26 6.39
C LYS A 441 -16.76 4.59 5.48
N LEU A 442 -17.40 5.34 4.57
CA LEU A 442 -18.35 4.80 3.61
C LEU A 442 -17.64 3.92 2.56
N ALA A 443 -16.46 4.33 2.07
CA ALA A 443 -15.62 3.52 1.19
C ALA A 443 -15.21 2.19 1.86
N LEU A 444 -14.79 2.23 3.13
CA LEU A 444 -14.50 1.03 3.93
C LEU A 444 -15.75 0.14 4.10
N ARG A 445 -16.93 0.71 4.39
CA ARG A 445 -18.18 -0.06 4.56
C ARG A 445 -18.63 -0.73 3.26
N LEU A 446 -18.49 -0.04 2.13
CA LEU A 446 -18.84 -0.52 0.79
C LEU A 446 -17.75 -1.40 0.14
N LYS A 447 -16.52 -1.38 0.68
CA LYS A 447 -15.32 -2.02 0.12
C LYS A 447 -15.06 -1.63 -1.34
N VAL A 448 -15.07 -0.33 -1.62
CA VAL A 448 -14.73 0.23 -2.93
C VAL A 448 -13.35 0.90 -2.89
N PRO A 449 -12.57 0.83 -3.98
CA PRO A 449 -11.28 1.52 -4.08
C PRO A 449 -11.34 3.01 -3.74
N VAL A 450 -10.25 3.53 -3.18
CA VAL A 450 -10.08 4.93 -2.78
C VAL A 450 -8.98 5.58 -3.62
N VAL A 451 -9.28 6.73 -4.23
CA VAL A 451 -8.28 7.54 -4.96
C VAL A 451 -8.17 8.94 -4.35
N LYS A 452 -6.95 9.35 -4.02
CA LYS A 452 -6.62 10.64 -3.38
C LYS A 452 -5.85 11.51 -4.36
N LEU A 453 -6.46 12.58 -4.86
CA LEU A 453 -5.81 13.57 -5.73
C LEU A 453 -5.42 14.77 -4.84
N VAL A 454 -4.14 14.92 -4.54
CA VAL A 454 -3.64 15.82 -3.47
C VAL A 454 -2.86 16.99 -4.04
N ASP A 455 -3.24 18.19 -3.59
CA ASP A 455 -2.67 19.48 -3.97
C ASP A 455 -3.02 20.50 -2.87
N GLY A 456 -2.10 20.69 -1.92
CA GLY A 456 -2.32 21.41 -0.67
C GLY A 456 -2.13 20.54 0.57
N SER A 457 -2.72 20.95 1.69
CA SER A 457 -2.61 20.25 2.97
C SER A 457 -3.76 19.28 3.26
N SER A 458 -4.69 19.03 2.32
CA SER A 458 -5.85 18.13 2.46
C SER A 458 -6.72 18.34 3.73
N GLY A 459 -7.05 19.58 4.05
CA GLY A 459 -7.73 19.93 5.30
C GLY A 459 -6.79 19.94 6.53
N GLY A 460 -5.48 19.94 6.30
CA GLY A 460 -4.44 20.03 7.33
C GLY A 460 -4.42 21.39 8.03
N GLY A 461 -3.80 21.42 9.21
CA GLY A 461 -3.89 22.53 10.18
C GLY A 461 -3.72 23.94 9.60
N SER A 462 -4.46 24.89 10.18
CA SER A 462 -4.43 26.31 9.81
C SER A 462 -4.36 27.17 11.06
N VAL A 463 -3.50 28.18 11.07
CA VAL A 463 -3.28 29.04 12.25
C VAL A 463 -4.49 29.94 12.51
N SER A 464 -5.24 30.30 11.46
CA SER A 464 -6.52 31.03 11.55
C SER A 464 -7.56 30.30 12.40
N THR A 465 -7.53 28.97 12.46
CA THR A 465 -8.46 28.17 13.27
C THR A 465 -8.38 28.53 14.76
N ILE A 466 -7.22 28.97 15.27
CA ILE A 466 -7.06 29.44 16.66
C ILE A 466 -7.89 30.70 16.90
N MET A 467 -7.90 31.65 15.95
CA MET A 467 -8.73 32.86 16.03
C MET A 467 -10.23 32.53 15.91
N THR A 468 -10.60 31.55 15.07
CA THR A 468 -12.00 31.13 14.90
C THR A 468 -12.54 30.35 16.11
N GLN A 469 -11.70 29.59 16.81
CA GLN A 469 -12.10 28.79 17.99
C GLN A 469 -11.94 29.55 19.31
N GLY A 470 -11.05 30.55 19.37
CA GLY A 470 -10.69 31.25 20.61
C GLY A 470 -9.68 30.51 21.49
N TYR A 471 -9.17 29.34 21.04
CA TYR A 471 -8.18 28.53 21.75
C TYR A 471 -7.32 27.71 20.76
N SER A 472 -6.17 27.23 21.21
CA SER A 472 -5.35 26.26 20.49
C SER A 472 -5.77 24.83 20.84
N TYR A 473 -5.84 23.94 19.84
CA TYR A 473 -6.32 22.57 19.98
C TYR A 473 -5.21 21.54 19.72
N ILE A 474 -5.36 20.34 20.29
CA ILE A 474 -4.48 19.19 20.02
C ILE A 474 -5.01 18.48 18.75
N PRO A 475 -4.23 18.31 17.67
CA PRO A 475 -4.71 17.70 16.43
C PRO A 475 -5.06 16.21 16.56
N HIS A 476 -6.15 15.78 15.92
CA HIS A 476 -6.58 14.37 15.89
C HIS A 476 -6.54 13.79 14.46
N LEU A 477 -5.87 12.65 14.27
CA LEU A 477 -5.75 11.96 12.97
C LEU A 477 -6.83 10.87 12.77
N ASN A 478 -8.09 11.21 13.05
CA ASN A 478 -9.23 10.26 13.09
C ASN A 478 -9.51 9.52 11.77
N VAL A 479 -8.97 9.98 10.64
CA VAL A 479 -9.07 9.31 9.33
C VAL A 479 -8.04 8.17 9.20
N LEU A 480 -6.88 8.26 9.85
CA LEU A 480 -5.78 7.31 9.64
C LEU A 480 -6.14 5.88 10.08
N SER A 481 -6.89 5.73 11.19
CA SER A 481 -7.37 4.41 11.64
C SER A 481 -8.36 3.77 10.65
N VAL A 482 -9.07 4.57 9.86
CA VAL A 482 -9.96 4.09 8.79
C VAL A 482 -9.13 3.67 7.57
N VAL A 483 -8.10 4.45 7.20
CA VAL A 483 -7.17 4.12 6.12
C VAL A 483 -6.39 2.84 6.43
N VAL A 484 -5.88 2.67 7.65
CA VAL A 484 -5.21 1.42 8.09
C VAL A 484 -6.12 0.19 7.93
N GLN A 485 -7.42 0.31 8.24
CA GLN A 485 -8.39 -0.76 8.00
C GLN A 485 -8.61 -1.03 6.51
N GLN A 486 -8.72 0.02 5.67
CA GLN A 486 -8.81 -0.15 4.21
C GLN A 486 -7.56 -0.86 3.64
N LEU A 487 -6.37 -0.47 4.11
CA LEU A 487 -5.10 -1.05 3.68
C LEU A 487 -5.03 -2.56 3.99
N ASN A 488 -5.21 -2.94 5.26
CA ASN A 488 -5.09 -4.34 5.67
C ASN A 488 -6.24 -5.23 5.16
N MET A 489 -7.42 -4.65 4.88
CA MET A 489 -8.52 -5.34 4.19
C MET A 489 -8.25 -5.57 2.70
N GLY A 490 -7.19 -4.98 2.12
CA GLY A 490 -6.90 -5.06 0.70
C GLY A 490 -7.91 -4.29 -0.17
N ILE A 491 -8.46 -3.18 0.33
CA ILE A 491 -9.20 -2.21 -0.48
C ILE A 491 -8.15 -1.33 -1.18
N PRO A 492 -8.10 -1.27 -2.54
CA PRO A 492 -7.10 -0.46 -3.22
C PRO A 492 -7.20 1.00 -2.77
N ASN A 493 -6.06 1.57 -2.39
CA ASN A 493 -5.98 2.94 -1.91
C ASN A 493 -4.79 3.56 -2.63
N LEU A 494 -5.03 4.56 -3.49
CA LEU A 494 -4.04 5.11 -4.43
C LEU A 494 -3.96 6.63 -4.26
N GLY A 495 -2.76 7.18 -4.34
CA GLY A 495 -2.54 8.62 -4.19
C GLY A 495 -1.77 9.24 -5.37
N ALA A 496 -2.22 10.42 -5.82
CA ALA A 496 -1.50 11.26 -6.77
C ALA A 496 -1.10 12.59 -6.12
N VAL A 497 0.18 12.95 -6.21
CA VAL A 497 0.68 14.28 -5.87
C VAL A 497 0.63 15.16 -7.12
N LEU A 498 -0.28 16.13 -7.13
CA LEU A 498 -0.62 17.01 -8.26
C LEU A 498 -0.34 18.48 -7.94
N GLY A 499 0.68 18.72 -7.11
CA GLY A 499 1.02 20.02 -6.54
C GLY A 499 1.76 19.84 -5.21
N PRO A 500 1.86 20.88 -4.37
CA PRO A 500 2.51 20.78 -3.07
C PRO A 500 1.65 20.03 -2.04
N ALA A 501 2.01 18.79 -1.73
CA ALA A 501 1.37 17.97 -0.71
C ALA A 501 2.03 18.21 0.67
N ILE A 502 1.31 18.83 1.60
CA ILE A 502 1.88 19.38 2.84
C ILE A 502 1.32 18.69 4.09
N GLY A 503 2.20 18.16 4.95
CA GLY A 503 1.83 17.63 6.27
C GLY A 503 0.77 16.51 6.19
N LEU A 504 -0.49 16.83 6.51
CA LEU A 504 -1.60 15.87 6.34
C LEU A 504 -1.78 15.44 4.88
N GLY A 505 -1.60 16.35 3.91
CA GLY A 505 -1.65 16.00 2.48
C GLY A 505 -0.56 14.99 2.09
N ALA A 506 0.67 15.21 2.55
CA ALA A 506 1.78 14.26 2.39
C ALA A 506 1.45 12.90 3.03
N ALA A 507 1.02 12.90 4.29
CA ALA A 507 0.68 11.69 5.03
C ALA A 507 -0.46 10.89 4.37
N ARG A 508 -1.46 11.56 3.76
CA ARG A 508 -2.56 10.90 3.05
C ARG A 508 -2.10 10.12 1.82
N VAL A 509 -1.08 10.61 1.10
CA VAL A 509 -0.51 9.93 -0.07
C VAL A 509 0.49 8.84 0.33
N VAL A 510 1.32 9.06 1.34
CA VAL A 510 2.23 8.01 1.85
C VAL A 510 1.44 6.86 2.49
N SER A 511 0.27 7.14 3.07
CA SER A 511 -0.70 6.14 3.56
C SER A 511 -1.54 5.54 2.41
N THR A 512 -0.89 4.96 1.40
CA THR A 512 -1.52 4.31 0.23
C THR A 512 -0.82 3.00 -0.13
N HIS A 513 -1.51 2.15 -0.91
CA HIS A 513 -0.93 0.95 -1.51
C HIS A 513 0.00 1.29 -2.69
N PHE A 514 -0.34 2.33 -3.46
CA PHE A 514 0.43 2.82 -4.59
C PHE A 514 0.34 4.35 -4.68
N SER A 515 1.48 5.00 -4.89
CA SER A 515 1.60 6.45 -4.93
C SER A 515 2.33 6.94 -6.18
N VAL A 516 1.86 8.04 -6.77
CA VAL A 516 2.45 8.64 -7.99
C VAL A 516 2.58 10.15 -7.86
N MET A 517 3.64 10.74 -8.42
CA MET A 517 3.88 12.20 -8.42
C MET A 517 4.08 12.73 -9.84
N ALA A 518 3.35 13.80 -10.20
CA ALA A 518 3.50 14.48 -11.50
C ALA A 518 4.81 15.27 -11.53
N ALA A 519 5.72 14.95 -12.46
CA ALA A 519 7.09 15.46 -12.46
C ALA A 519 7.20 16.99 -12.65
N ASN A 520 6.22 17.58 -13.33
CA ASN A 520 6.20 19.00 -13.69
C ASN A 520 5.68 19.94 -12.58
N ILE A 521 4.89 19.43 -11.62
CA ILE A 521 4.19 20.26 -10.60
C ILE A 521 4.19 19.68 -9.19
N GLY A 522 4.49 18.39 -9.04
CA GLY A 522 4.38 17.68 -7.78
C GLY A 522 5.52 17.99 -6.82
N SER A 523 5.18 18.20 -5.55
CA SER A 523 6.14 18.26 -4.44
C SER A 523 5.49 17.74 -3.17
N LEU A 524 6.26 17.18 -2.25
CA LEU A 524 5.77 16.62 -1.00
C LEU A 524 6.70 17.02 0.14
N PHE A 525 6.17 17.47 1.27
CA PHE A 525 7.00 17.82 2.43
C PHE A 525 6.21 17.86 3.75
N ASN A 526 6.91 17.61 4.86
CA ASN A 526 6.33 17.65 6.20
C ASN A 526 5.94 19.09 6.59
N ALA A 527 6.78 20.07 6.24
CA ALA A 527 6.56 21.49 6.41
C ALA A 527 7.16 22.25 5.22
N GLY A 528 6.60 23.41 4.85
CA GLY A 528 7.03 24.16 3.66
C GLY A 528 8.37 24.90 3.87
N PRO A 529 9.04 25.36 2.79
CA PRO A 529 10.38 25.93 2.87
C PRO A 529 10.55 27.04 3.91
N LYS A 530 9.59 27.97 4.05
CA LYS A 530 9.66 29.03 5.08
C LYS A 530 9.52 28.55 6.53
N VAL A 531 9.04 27.33 6.76
CA VAL A 531 9.05 26.68 8.09
C VAL A 531 10.37 25.93 8.31
N VAL A 532 10.94 25.34 7.25
CA VAL A 532 12.28 24.71 7.29
C VAL A 532 13.34 25.79 7.57
N GLU A 533 13.36 26.87 6.77
CA GLU A 533 14.20 28.06 6.95
C GLU A 533 14.21 28.55 8.42
N GLY A 534 13.03 28.75 9.02
CA GLY A 534 12.91 29.21 10.41
C GLY A 534 13.18 28.15 11.51
N ALA A 535 13.41 26.89 11.16
CA ALA A 535 13.61 25.79 12.11
C ALA A 535 14.96 25.06 11.98
N THR A 536 15.58 25.08 10.80
CA THR A 536 16.86 24.44 10.49
C THR A 536 17.92 25.42 9.97
N PHE A 537 17.53 26.66 9.67
CA PHE A 537 18.37 27.69 9.02
C PHE A 537 18.80 27.34 7.59
N GLU A 538 18.11 26.40 6.94
CA GLU A 538 18.27 26.08 5.52
C GLU A 538 17.46 27.08 4.66
N GLU A 539 18.08 28.21 4.31
CA GLU A 539 17.46 29.25 3.49
C GLU A 539 17.41 28.90 2.00
N GLY A 540 16.51 29.57 1.25
CA GLY A 540 16.53 29.59 -0.22
C GLY A 540 16.01 28.35 -0.95
N LEU A 541 15.68 27.27 -0.23
CA LEU A 541 15.15 26.02 -0.80
C LEU A 541 13.86 26.23 -1.61
N SER A 542 13.82 25.75 -2.86
CA SER A 542 12.58 25.66 -3.63
C SER A 542 11.76 24.41 -3.25
N PHE A 543 10.51 24.32 -3.73
CA PHE A 543 9.71 23.09 -3.61
C PHE A 543 10.36 21.87 -4.30
N ALA A 544 11.18 22.09 -5.34
CA ALA A 544 11.86 21.01 -6.05
C ALA A 544 13.04 20.46 -5.24
N ASP A 545 13.79 21.34 -4.58
CA ASP A 545 14.98 20.98 -3.77
C ASP A 545 14.57 20.27 -2.49
N LEU A 546 13.58 20.83 -1.77
CA LEU A 546 13.10 20.29 -0.49
C LEU A 546 12.31 18.98 -0.64
N GLY A 547 11.56 18.82 -1.73
CA GLY A 547 10.52 17.80 -1.81
C GLY A 547 10.03 17.46 -3.22
N GLY A 548 10.86 17.66 -4.25
CA GLY A 548 10.50 17.36 -5.63
C GLY A 548 10.48 15.86 -5.97
N PRO A 549 10.11 15.50 -7.21
CA PRO A 549 10.05 14.10 -7.68
C PRO A 549 11.40 13.37 -7.54
N ASN A 550 12.50 14.09 -7.81
CA ASN A 550 13.87 13.57 -7.68
C ASN A 550 14.26 13.22 -6.25
N VAL A 551 13.56 13.75 -5.23
CA VAL A 551 13.71 13.38 -3.83
C VAL A 551 12.82 12.18 -3.50
N HIS A 552 11.50 12.32 -3.67
CA HIS A 552 10.56 11.34 -3.10
C HIS A 552 10.37 10.07 -3.93
N CYS A 553 10.64 10.10 -5.24
CA CYS A 553 10.61 8.89 -6.07
C CYS A 553 11.94 8.10 -6.04
N THR A 554 13.02 8.68 -5.48
CA THR A 554 14.34 8.02 -5.35
C THR A 554 14.60 7.48 -3.94
N ASN A 555 13.92 8.02 -2.92
CA ASN A 555 14.01 7.54 -1.52
C ASN A 555 12.89 6.56 -1.10
N GLY A 556 11.87 6.34 -1.94
CA GLY A 556 10.78 5.40 -1.66
C GLY A 556 9.56 5.97 -0.92
N THR A 557 9.51 7.29 -0.70
CA THR A 557 8.31 7.97 -0.16
C THR A 557 7.15 7.92 -1.15
N ILE A 558 7.45 8.02 -2.45
CA ILE A 558 6.51 7.87 -3.56
C ILE A 558 7.01 6.72 -4.45
N ASP A 559 6.08 5.90 -4.94
CA ASP A 559 6.42 4.73 -5.75
C ASP A 559 6.88 5.12 -7.16
N ASN A 560 6.04 5.86 -7.89
CA ASN A 560 6.32 6.21 -9.28
C ASN A 560 6.34 7.73 -9.53
N MET A 561 7.19 8.12 -10.47
CA MET A 561 7.11 9.41 -11.13
C MET A 561 6.23 9.26 -12.38
N ALA A 562 5.39 10.26 -12.64
CA ALA A 562 4.64 10.42 -13.88
C ALA A 562 5.09 11.67 -14.62
N ARG A 563 4.92 11.75 -15.94
CA ARG A 563 5.31 12.96 -16.70
C ARG A 563 4.53 14.21 -16.26
N ASP A 564 3.24 14.02 -16.01
CA ASP A 564 2.23 15.07 -15.83
C ASP A 564 1.00 14.51 -15.09
N GLU A 565 -0.04 15.32 -14.91
CA GLU A 565 -1.28 14.92 -14.24
C GLU A 565 -2.06 13.81 -14.97
N GLN A 566 -2.03 13.79 -16.30
CA GLN A 566 -2.72 12.77 -17.10
C GLN A 566 -2.02 11.42 -16.97
N ASP A 567 -0.68 11.41 -17.02
CA ASP A 567 0.12 10.21 -16.80
C ASP A 567 -0.05 9.68 -15.36
N CYS A 568 -0.27 10.53 -14.34
CA CYS A 568 -0.72 10.08 -13.01
C CYS A 568 -2.07 9.32 -13.07
N PHE A 569 -3.07 9.83 -13.79
CA PHE A 569 -4.37 9.19 -13.93
C PHE A 569 -4.28 7.86 -14.68
N ASP A 570 -3.44 7.79 -15.72
CA ASP A 570 -3.26 6.57 -16.53
C ASP A 570 -2.44 5.49 -15.79
N GLN A 571 -1.52 5.88 -14.91
CA GLN A 571 -0.89 4.95 -13.95
C GLN A 571 -1.91 4.43 -12.91
N ILE A 572 -2.78 5.29 -12.36
CA ILE A 572 -3.87 4.89 -11.44
C ILE A 572 -4.85 3.91 -12.11
N ARG A 573 -5.32 4.23 -13.34
CA ARG A 573 -6.14 3.34 -14.18
C ARG A 573 -5.46 1.99 -14.42
N THR A 574 -4.15 2.02 -14.71
CA THR A 574 -3.35 0.82 -14.94
C THR A 574 -3.29 -0.05 -13.69
N VAL A 575 -2.85 0.49 -12.55
CA VAL A 575 -2.72 -0.26 -11.29
C VAL A 575 -4.05 -0.87 -10.85
N LEU A 576 -5.13 -0.09 -10.84
CA LEU A 576 -6.47 -0.60 -10.53
C LEU A 576 -6.81 -1.84 -11.38
N GLY A 577 -6.46 -1.84 -12.66
CA GLY A 577 -6.68 -2.95 -13.59
C GLY A 577 -6.09 -4.32 -13.20
N TYR A 578 -5.19 -4.39 -12.21
CA TYR A 578 -4.63 -5.65 -11.69
C TYR A 578 -5.24 -6.05 -10.34
N LEU A 579 -5.98 -5.16 -9.66
CA LEU A 579 -6.40 -5.35 -8.28
C LEU A 579 -7.90 -5.71 -8.17
N PRO A 580 -8.29 -6.55 -7.20
CA PRO A 580 -9.69 -6.66 -6.78
C PRO A 580 -10.17 -5.34 -6.19
N ASP A 581 -11.49 -5.16 -6.05
CA ASP A 581 -12.04 -4.02 -5.29
C ASP A 581 -11.87 -4.22 -3.77
N CYS A 582 -11.77 -5.48 -3.33
CA CYS A 582 -11.41 -5.84 -1.96
C CYS A 582 -10.76 -7.23 -1.85
N GLY A 583 -9.47 -7.28 -1.53
CA GLY A 583 -8.70 -8.52 -1.39
C GLY A 583 -9.14 -9.43 -0.23
N MET A 584 -9.93 -8.94 0.74
CA MET A 584 -10.53 -9.82 1.75
C MET A 584 -11.66 -10.72 1.19
N PHE A 585 -12.23 -10.39 0.02
CA PHE A 585 -13.41 -11.08 -0.53
C PHE A 585 -13.30 -11.48 -2.01
N GLN A 586 -12.27 -11.03 -2.73
CA GLN A 586 -12.18 -11.17 -4.20
C GLN A 586 -10.79 -11.58 -4.67
N ALA A 587 -10.74 -12.44 -5.69
CA ALA A 587 -9.54 -12.69 -6.48
C ALA A 587 -9.24 -11.51 -7.42
N PRO A 588 -7.98 -11.31 -7.83
CA PRO A 588 -7.64 -10.29 -8.82
C PRO A 588 -8.35 -10.48 -10.18
N PRO A 589 -8.67 -9.38 -10.89
CA PRO A 589 -9.46 -9.41 -12.12
C PRO A 589 -8.69 -10.01 -13.31
N CYS A 590 -8.89 -11.31 -13.56
CA CYS A 590 -8.41 -12.01 -14.75
C CYS A 590 -9.04 -11.49 -16.05
N ILE A 591 -8.30 -11.54 -17.16
CA ILE A 591 -8.77 -11.31 -18.53
C ILE A 591 -8.44 -12.51 -19.41
N GLU A 592 -8.96 -12.53 -20.65
CA GLU A 592 -8.52 -13.48 -21.67
C GLU A 592 -7.19 -13.04 -22.31
N CYS A 593 -6.37 -14.01 -22.71
CA CYS A 593 -5.06 -13.77 -23.32
C CYS A 593 -5.14 -14.05 -24.83
N VAL A 594 -5.82 -13.16 -25.56
CA VAL A 594 -6.23 -13.40 -26.97
C VAL A 594 -5.10 -13.18 -27.99
N HIS A 595 -4.08 -12.39 -27.64
CA HIS A 595 -3.04 -11.92 -28.57
C HIS A 595 -1.60 -12.27 -28.15
N ASP A 596 -1.45 -13.17 -27.16
CA ASP A 596 -0.15 -13.68 -26.71
C ASP A 596 -0.31 -15.14 -26.28
N ASP A 597 0.31 -16.08 -27.01
CA ASP A 597 0.24 -17.50 -26.68
C ASP A 597 0.96 -17.80 -25.37
N VAL A 598 0.24 -18.46 -24.44
CA VAL A 598 0.79 -18.94 -23.16
C VAL A 598 1.90 -19.98 -23.35
N ASN A 599 2.00 -20.60 -24.52
CA ASN A 599 3.01 -21.59 -24.87
C ASN A 599 4.22 -21.01 -25.64
N ARG A 600 4.24 -19.71 -25.99
CA ARG A 600 5.32 -19.15 -26.80
C ARG A 600 6.68 -19.32 -26.11
N GLU A 601 7.68 -19.66 -26.90
CA GLU A 601 9.07 -19.83 -26.46
C GLU A 601 9.90 -18.60 -26.82
N ASP A 602 10.90 -18.27 -26.01
CA ASP A 602 11.92 -17.27 -26.37
C ASP A 602 13.32 -17.89 -26.35
N ILE A 603 13.78 -18.27 -27.54
CA ILE A 603 15.10 -18.88 -27.76
C ILE A 603 16.24 -17.94 -27.29
N GLY A 604 16.02 -16.63 -27.26
CA GLY A 604 16.97 -15.63 -26.78
C GLY A 604 17.36 -15.82 -25.30
N LEU A 605 16.42 -16.28 -24.47
CA LEU A 605 16.66 -16.53 -23.03
C LEU A 605 17.77 -17.57 -22.77
N ARG A 606 18.03 -18.50 -23.71
CA ARG A 606 19.17 -19.42 -23.63
C ARG A 606 20.55 -18.72 -23.61
N SER A 607 20.59 -17.45 -24.02
CA SER A 607 21.81 -16.65 -24.16
C SER A 607 21.84 -15.37 -23.32
N VAL A 608 20.73 -15.00 -22.66
CA VAL A 608 20.60 -13.75 -21.90
C VAL A 608 21.57 -13.70 -20.70
N ILE A 609 21.85 -14.84 -20.06
CA ILE A 609 22.82 -14.95 -18.97
C ILE A 609 24.23 -15.21 -19.55
N PRO A 610 25.21 -14.30 -19.38
CA PRO A 610 26.53 -14.49 -19.95
C PRO A 610 27.36 -15.52 -19.16
N ARG A 611 28.06 -16.43 -19.87
CA ARG A 611 28.97 -17.41 -19.24
C ARG A 611 30.17 -16.80 -18.49
N ARG A 612 30.48 -15.51 -18.67
CA ARG A 612 31.53 -14.83 -17.90
C ARG A 612 30.97 -14.44 -16.52
N LYS A 613 31.47 -15.05 -15.44
CA LYS A 613 31.04 -14.85 -14.04
C LYS A 613 30.72 -13.39 -13.68
N ASN A 614 31.55 -12.44 -14.12
CA ASN A 614 31.47 -11.02 -13.74
C ASN A 614 30.71 -10.14 -14.75
N ARG A 615 30.16 -10.69 -15.85
CA ARG A 615 29.37 -9.91 -16.82
C ARG A 615 27.90 -9.88 -16.41
N MET A 616 27.35 -8.67 -16.36
CA MET A 616 25.95 -8.36 -16.10
C MET A 616 25.08 -8.56 -17.36
N TYR A 617 23.76 -8.53 -17.18
CA TYR A 617 22.73 -8.60 -18.23
C TYR A 617 21.52 -7.80 -17.78
N ASN A 618 20.71 -7.35 -18.74
CA ASN A 618 19.46 -6.65 -18.49
C ASN A 618 18.36 -7.64 -18.02
N PRO A 619 17.85 -7.56 -16.77
CA PRO A 619 16.83 -8.51 -16.28
C PRO A 619 15.42 -8.17 -16.76
N TYR A 620 15.17 -6.93 -17.20
CA TYR A 620 13.87 -6.56 -17.81
C TYR A 620 13.58 -7.40 -19.05
N THR A 621 14.61 -7.77 -19.82
CA THR A 621 14.48 -8.71 -20.95
C THR A 621 13.87 -10.05 -20.53
N ILE A 622 14.13 -10.54 -19.32
CA ILE A 622 13.51 -11.77 -18.80
C ILE A 622 12.06 -11.50 -18.39
N ILE A 623 11.80 -10.40 -17.68
CA ILE A 623 10.45 -10.02 -17.21
C ILE A 623 9.51 -9.82 -18.39
N GLU A 624 9.92 -9.04 -19.39
CA GLU A 624 9.13 -8.70 -20.58
C GLU A 624 8.97 -9.90 -21.53
N SER A 625 9.97 -10.79 -21.61
CA SER A 625 9.85 -12.04 -22.36
C SER A 625 8.88 -13.04 -21.72
N VAL A 626 8.85 -13.14 -20.38
CA VAL A 626 7.99 -14.11 -19.67
C VAL A 626 6.55 -13.59 -19.49
N ALA A 627 6.37 -12.30 -19.19
CA ALA A 627 5.06 -11.68 -19.02
C ALA A 627 4.24 -11.62 -20.32
N ASP A 628 2.92 -11.46 -20.20
CA ASP A 628 2.05 -11.19 -21.35
C ASP A 628 2.43 -9.83 -21.99
N ASN A 629 2.44 -9.75 -23.32
CA ASN A 629 2.79 -8.56 -24.10
C ASN A 629 2.03 -7.32 -23.62
N GLY A 630 2.77 -6.24 -23.31
CA GLY A 630 2.19 -4.98 -22.82
C GLY A 630 1.58 -5.05 -21.40
N SER A 631 1.68 -6.18 -20.69
CA SER A 631 1.14 -6.33 -19.33
C SER A 631 2.07 -5.84 -18.23
N TRP A 632 3.36 -5.61 -18.51
CA TRP A 632 4.32 -5.12 -17.53
C TRP A 632 3.99 -3.69 -17.06
N PHE A 633 4.13 -3.47 -15.75
CA PHE A 633 4.01 -2.18 -15.08
C PHE A 633 4.94 -2.14 -13.87
N GLU A 634 6.06 -1.42 -13.97
CA GLU A 634 7.02 -1.30 -12.87
C GLU A 634 6.52 -0.35 -11.76
N ILE A 635 6.81 -0.71 -10.52
CA ILE A 635 6.56 0.06 -9.31
C ILE A 635 7.89 0.33 -8.63
N GLY A 636 8.22 1.59 -8.34
CA GLY A 636 9.43 1.97 -7.61
C GLY A 636 10.69 2.13 -8.46
N ARG A 637 10.59 2.40 -9.77
CA ARG A 637 11.72 2.34 -10.73
C ARG A 637 12.99 3.11 -10.32
N MET A 638 12.83 4.24 -9.61
CA MET A 638 13.97 5.10 -9.26
C MET A 638 14.54 4.87 -7.85
N TRP A 639 13.89 4.05 -7.00
CA TRP A 639 14.37 3.71 -5.66
C TRP A 639 14.59 2.21 -5.48
N GLY A 640 15.37 1.81 -4.47
CA GLY A 640 15.70 0.40 -4.20
C GLY A 640 16.23 -0.34 -5.43
N ARG A 641 17.06 0.33 -6.25
CA ARG A 641 17.34 -0.03 -7.66
C ARG A 641 18.09 -1.35 -7.89
N THR A 642 18.58 -1.97 -6.82
CA THR A 642 19.05 -3.37 -6.74
C THR A 642 17.91 -4.38 -6.99
N SER A 643 16.67 -3.95 -6.80
CA SER A 643 15.45 -4.76 -6.90
C SER A 643 14.48 -4.12 -7.91
N ILE A 644 13.84 -4.97 -8.71
CA ILE A 644 12.79 -4.62 -9.68
C ILE A 644 11.49 -5.22 -9.15
N THR A 645 10.45 -4.41 -9.07
CA THR A 645 9.13 -4.80 -8.56
C THR A 645 8.05 -4.24 -9.45
N GLY A 646 6.94 -4.96 -9.61
CA GLY A 646 5.84 -4.47 -10.42
C GLY A 646 4.74 -5.49 -10.66
N LEU A 647 3.81 -5.14 -11.54
CA LEU A 647 2.63 -5.92 -11.88
C LEU A 647 2.73 -6.41 -13.33
N ALA A 648 2.34 -7.67 -13.55
CA ALA A 648 2.29 -8.28 -14.88
C ALA A 648 1.02 -9.13 -15.02
N ARG A 649 0.83 -9.73 -16.21
CA ARG A 649 -0.08 -10.86 -16.39
C ARG A 649 0.67 -12.06 -16.97
N MET A 650 0.17 -13.25 -16.64
CA MET A 650 0.63 -14.54 -17.15
C MET A 650 -0.60 -15.31 -17.62
N GLY A 651 -0.83 -15.41 -18.93
CA GLY A 651 -2.07 -15.98 -19.46
C GLY A 651 -3.33 -15.25 -18.98
N GLY A 652 -3.28 -13.91 -18.99
CA GLY A 652 -4.38 -13.02 -18.60
C GLY A 652 -4.63 -12.88 -17.09
N ARG A 653 -3.87 -13.58 -16.25
CA ARG A 653 -4.00 -13.57 -14.79
C ARG A 653 -3.00 -12.59 -14.15
N PRO A 654 -3.44 -11.60 -13.35
CA PRO A 654 -2.55 -10.68 -12.64
C PRO A 654 -1.53 -11.39 -11.73
N VAL A 655 -0.28 -10.93 -11.73
CA VAL A 655 0.77 -11.38 -10.81
C VAL A 655 1.61 -10.21 -10.31
N GLY A 656 2.18 -10.38 -9.12
CA GLY A 656 3.32 -9.57 -8.69
C GLY A 656 4.62 -10.13 -9.26
N ILE A 657 5.52 -9.25 -9.71
CA ILE A 657 6.88 -9.61 -10.10
C ILE A 657 7.86 -9.09 -9.05
N LEU A 658 8.80 -9.95 -8.66
CA LEU A 658 10.02 -9.59 -7.95
C LEU A 658 11.23 -9.99 -8.81
N SER A 659 12.27 -9.16 -8.91
CA SER A 659 13.52 -9.53 -9.57
C SER A 659 14.70 -8.74 -9.01
N LEU A 660 15.90 -9.26 -9.16
CA LEU A 660 17.14 -8.56 -8.81
C LEU A 660 17.71 -7.88 -10.05
N ASN A 661 18.19 -6.65 -9.88
CA ASN A 661 18.84 -5.90 -10.93
C ASN A 661 20.35 -6.13 -10.91
N CYS A 662 20.86 -7.09 -11.69
CA CYS A 662 22.29 -7.37 -11.67
C CYS A 662 23.18 -6.21 -12.18
N GLU A 663 22.60 -5.22 -12.88
CA GLU A 663 23.29 -4.01 -13.37
C GLU A 663 23.48 -2.95 -12.26
N VAL A 664 22.84 -3.10 -11.09
CA VAL A 664 22.95 -2.20 -9.94
C VAL A 664 23.46 -2.98 -8.73
N ASN A 665 24.66 -2.62 -8.23
CA ASN A 665 25.34 -3.31 -7.13
C ASN A 665 25.39 -4.85 -7.29
N SER A 666 25.58 -5.33 -8.52
CA SER A 666 25.55 -6.74 -8.88
C SER A 666 24.25 -7.50 -8.53
N GLY A 667 23.14 -6.82 -8.22
CA GLY A 667 21.88 -7.44 -7.75
C GLY A 667 21.91 -7.89 -6.28
N ALA A 668 22.88 -7.42 -5.49
CA ALA A 668 22.95 -7.72 -4.07
C ALA A 668 21.81 -7.08 -3.28
N LEU A 669 21.25 -7.78 -2.28
CA LEU A 669 20.21 -7.24 -1.42
C LEU A 669 20.81 -6.14 -0.52
N ASP A 670 20.44 -4.89 -0.77
CA ASP A 670 20.76 -3.72 0.06
C ASP A 670 19.54 -3.29 0.89
N ALA A 671 19.72 -2.28 1.75
CA ALA A 671 18.67 -1.79 2.63
C ALA A 671 17.42 -1.30 1.88
N LEU A 672 17.58 -0.57 0.77
CA LEU A 672 16.46 0.00 0.02
C LEU A 672 15.76 -1.04 -0.88
N GLY A 673 16.53 -1.93 -1.52
CA GLY A 673 15.96 -3.06 -2.25
C GLY A 673 15.16 -3.99 -1.35
N SER A 674 15.68 -4.27 -0.14
CA SER A 674 14.97 -5.10 0.85
C SER A 674 13.64 -4.48 1.29
N GLN A 675 13.61 -3.16 1.52
CA GLN A 675 12.37 -2.41 1.81
C GLN A 675 11.38 -2.44 0.63
N LYS A 676 11.87 -2.29 -0.61
CA LYS A 676 11.06 -2.34 -1.84
C LYS A 676 10.42 -3.71 -2.06
N LEU A 677 11.20 -4.78 -1.94
CA LEU A 677 10.71 -6.16 -2.00
C LEU A 677 9.68 -6.42 -0.89
N MET A 678 9.96 -5.99 0.35
CA MET A 678 9.04 -6.15 1.49
C MET A 678 7.69 -5.45 1.24
N LYS A 679 7.69 -4.20 0.75
CA LYS A 679 6.46 -3.47 0.39
C LYS A 679 5.68 -4.22 -0.71
N MET A 680 6.37 -4.73 -1.73
CA MET A 680 5.74 -5.46 -2.83
C MET A 680 5.16 -6.82 -2.39
N ILE A 681 5.84 -7.55 -1.51
CA ILE A 681 5.35 -8.84 -0.97
C ILE A 681 4.09 -8.61 -0.13
N LYS A 682 4.10 -7.63 0.78
CA LYS A 682 2.90 -7.22 1.55
C LYS A 682 1.74 -6.79 0.63
N PHE A 683 2.03 -5.99 -0.41
CA PHE A 683 1.05 -5.57 -1.42
C PHE A 683 0.40 -6.78 -2.11
N CYS A 684 1.21 -7.73 -2.58
CA CYS A 684 0.71 -8.94 -3.23
C CYS A 684 -0.13 -9.79 -2.29
N ASP A 685 0.25 -9.87 -1.01
CA ASP A 685 -0.47 -10.64 0.00
C ASP A 685 -1.86 -10.08 0.30
N VAL A 686 -1.99 -8.76 0.52
CA VAL A 686 -3.31 -8.16 0.80
C VAL A 686 -4.25 -8.20 -0.41
N PHE A 687 -3.75 -8.22 -1.65
CA PHE A 687 -4.57 -8.33 -2.86
C PHE A 687 -4.74 -9.74 -3.44
N ASN A 688 -4.12 -10.77 -2.85
CA ASN A 688 -4.08 -12.15 -3.37
C ASN A 688 -3.47 -12.26 -4.78
N LEU A 689 -2.42 -11.48 -5.06
CA LEU A 689 -1.63 -11.66 -6.27
C LEU A 689 -0.60 -12.78 -6.04
N PRO A 690 -0.60 -13.87 -6.84
CA PRO A 690 0.53 -14.79 -6.88
C PRO A 690 1.80 -14.04 -7.31
N ILE A 691 2.94 -14.42 -6.73
CA ILE A 691 4.23 -13.79 -7.02
C ILE A 691 5.04 -14.69 -7.96
N VAL A 692 5.55 -14.13 -9.04
CA VAL A 692 6.60 -14.76 -9.87
C VAL A 692 7.90 -14.00 -9.61
N GLN A 693 8.96 -14.69 -9.20
CA GLN A 693 10.24 -14.06 -8.92
C GLN A 693 11.40 -14.58 -9.78
N PHE A 694 12.24 -13.67 -10.28
CA PHE A 694 13.43 -13.99 -11.06
C PHE A 694 14.68 -13.74 -10.22
N VAL A 695 15.32 -14.84 -9.78
CA VAL A 695 16.33 -14.82 -8.72
C VAL A 695 17.74 -14.89 -9.29
N ASP A 696 18.50 -13.82 -9.04
CA ASP A 696 19.94 -13.70 -9.32
C ASP A 696 20.63 -12.86 -8.23
N VAL A 697 20.72 -13.43 -7.02
CA VAL A 697 21.20 -12.77 -5.80
C VAL A 697 22.62 -13.26 -5.42
N PRO A 698 23.64 -12.38 -5.44
CA PRO A 698 25.01 -12.72 -5.03
C PRO A 698 25.21 -12.80 -3.50
N GLY A 699 24.21 -12.38 -2.73
CA GLY A 699 24.30 -12.17 -1.28
C GLY A 699 23.65 -10.85 -0.87
N TYR A 700 23.90 -10.44 0.37
CA TYR A 700 23.66 -9.06 0.81
C TYR A 700 24.71 -8.11 0.23
N ALA A 701 24.37 -6.82 0.15
CA ALA A 701 25.36 -5.77 -0.06
C ALA A 701 26.32 -5.73 1.14
N ILE A 702 27.61 -5.53 0.88
CA ILE A 702 28.69 -5.56 1.88
C ILE A 702 29.48 -4.26 1.91
N GLY A 703 30.24 -4.05 3.00
CA GLY A 703 31.11 -2.89 3.17
C GLY A 703 30.46 -1.74 3.94
N THR A 704 31.24 -0.71 4.26
CA THR A 704 30.86 0.32 5.25
C THR A 704 29.58 1.09 4.93
N VAL A 705 29.21 1.23 3.66
CA VAL A 705 27.93 1.84 3.25
C VAL A 705 26.75 0.91 3.58
N ALA A 706 26.88 -0.40 3.32
CA ALA A 706 25.83 -1.37 3.62
C ALA A 706 25.57 -1.49 5.14
N GLU A 707 26.63 -1.51 5.94
CA GLU A 707 26.54 -1.51 7.40
C GLU A 707 25.87 -0.23 7.93
N ARG A 708 26.28 0.95 7.44
CA ARG A 708 25.65 2.24 7.81
C ARG A 708 24.18 2.33 7.38
N SER A 709 23.78 1.69 6.28
CA SER A 709 22.37 1.57 5.88
C SER A 709 21.61 0.46 6.59
N ALA A 710 22.24 -0.27 7.52
CA ALA A 710 21.69 -1.41 8.24
C ALA A 710 21.13 -2.52 7.31
N THR A 711 21.86 -2.86 6.24
CA THR A 711 21.45 -3.87 5.25
C THR A 711 21.02 -5.20 5.89
N MET A 712 21.77 -5.71 6.88
CA MET A 712 21.41 -6.96 7.56
C MET A 712 20.06 -6.88 8.29
N LYS A 713 19.75 -5.73 8.93
CA LYS A 713 18.46 -5.51 9.60
C LYS A 713 17.32 -5.54 8.58
N TRP A 714 17.42 -4.80 7.49
CA TRP A 714 16.38 -4.75 6.46
C TRP A 714 16.23 -6.06 5.68
N GLY A 715 17.32 -6.80 5.47
CA GLY A 715 17.29 -8.16 4.91
C GLY A 715 16.53 -9.15 5.81
N VAL A 716 16.73 -9.06 7.13
CA VAL A 716 15.98 -9.89 8.10
C VAL A 716 14.50 -9.46 8.19
N GLU A 717 14.16 -8.18 8.11
CA GLU A 717 12.75 -7.76 8.03
C GLU A 717 12.08 -8.21 6.71
N LEU A 718 12.79 -8.19 5.58
CA LEU A 718 12.34 -8.82 4.33
C LEU A 718 12.10 -10.32 4.53
N GLY A 719 13.02 -11.02 5.20
CA GLY A 719 12.85 -12.43 5.56
C GLY A 719 11.58 -12.69 6.36
N LYS A 720 11.30 -11.89 7.40
CA LYS A 720 10.04 -11.99 8.14
C LYS A 720 8.83 -11.78 7.23
N ALA A 721 8.87 -10.80 6.32
CA ALA A 721 7.76 -10.55 5.39
C ALA A 721 7.54 -11.72 4.40
N TYR A 722 8.59 -12.41 3.97
CA TYR A 722 8.44 -13.68 3.24
C TYR A 722 7.70 -14.71 4.08
N TYR A 723 8.17 -15.02 5.30
CA TYR A 723 7.57 -16.07 6.14
C TYR A 723 6.22 -15.69 6.78
N SER A 724 5.88 -14.41 6.93
CA SER A 724 4.62 -13.96 7.53
C SER A 724 3.49 -13.73 6.52
N THR A 725 3.82 -13.55 5.24
CA THR A 725 2.82 -13.52 4.17
C THR A 725 2.50 -14.92 3.69
N THR A 726 1.36 -15.08 3.02
CA THR A 726 0.79 -16.40 2.68
C THR A 726 0.44 -16.53 1.20
N THR A 727 0.54 -15.46 0.40
CA THR A 727 0.33 -15.52 -1.05
C THR A 727 1.36 -16.43 -1.73
N PRO A 728 0.99 -17.27 -2.71
CA PRO A 728 1.90 -18.25 -3.29
C PRO A 728 2.99 -17.57 -4.13
N ILE A 729 4.19 -18.18 -4.15
CA ILE A 729 5.39 -17.65 -4.80
C ILE A 729 5.99 -18.73 -5.70
N PHE A 730 6.33 -18.38 -6.94
CA PHE A 730 7.08 -19.22 -7.88
C PHE A 730 8.44 -18.62 -8.19
N SER A 731 9.50 -19.42 -8.03
CA SER A 731 10.87 -18.92 -8.18
C SER A 731 11.55 -19.43 -9.45
N VAL A 732 11.98 -18.53 -10.31
CA VAL A 732 12.83 -18.82 -11.46
C VAL A 732 14.27 -18.44 -11.08
N ILE A 733 15.08 -19.43 -10.73
CA ILE A 733 16.50 -19.24 -10.41
C ILE A 733 17.25 -19.09 -11.73
N THR A 734 17.48 -17.84 -12.16
CA THR A 734 18.11 -17.55 -13.46
C THR A 734 19.62 -17.74 -13.42
N ARG A 735 20.26 -17.47 -12.26
CA ARG A 735 21.73 -17.52 -12.11
C ARG A 735 22.21 -17.71 -10.66
N ARG A 736 22.40 -16.64 -9.88
CA ARG A 736 23.02 -16.71 -8.54
C ARG A 736 22.02 -16.89 -7.41
N VAL A 737 22.39 -17.72 -6.43
CA VAL A 737 21.72 -17.84 -5.13
C VAL A 737 22.81 -18.08 -4.07
N TYR A 738 23.09 -17.07 -3.24
CA TYR A 738 24.14 -17.19 -2.22
C TYR A 738 23.70 -16.80 -0.81
N GLY A 739 24.07 -17.66 0.14
CA GLY A 739 23.94 -17.44 1.58
C GLY A 739 22.51 -17.14 2.06
N VAL A 740 22.42 -16.45 3.20
CA VAL A 740 21.15 -16.10 3.87
C VAL A 740 20.22 -15.28 2.96
N ALA A 741 20.77 -14.37 2.15
CA ALA A 741 20.02 -13.58 1.18
C ALA A 741 19.34 -14.44 0.10
N GLY A 742 19.99 -15.52 -0.35
CA GLY A 742 19.42 -16.49 -1.28
C GLY A 742 18.31 -17.34 -0.64
N GLY A 743 18.59 -17.96 0.51
CA GLY A 743 17.62 -18.83 1.18
C GLY A 743 16.33 -18.12 1.60
N ILE A 744 16.44 -16.87 2.11
CA ILE A 744 15.29 -16.04 2.46
C ILE A 744 14.28 -15.89 1.31
N MET A 745 14.76 -15.76 0.07
CA MET A 745 13.87 -15.59 -1.08
C MET A 745 13.20 -16.91 -1.51
N LEU A 746 13.85 -18.06 -1.31
CA LEU A 746 13.41 -19.33 -1.88
C LEU A 746 12.60 -20.20 -0.93
N ASP A 747 12.94 -20.23 0.35
CA ASP A 747 12.55 -21.34 1.23
C ASP A 747 11.26 -21.09 2.02
N SER A 748 10.50 -20.03 1.66
CA SER A 748 9.38 -19.47 2.46
C SER A 748 7.97 -20.02 2.14
N ARG A 749 7.84 -21.01 1.25
CA ARG A 749 6.56 -21.63 0.88
C ARG A 749 6.73 -23.15 0.75
N GLU A 750 5.89 -23.93 1.41
CA GLU A 750 5.88 -25.38 1.27
C GLU A 750 4.64 -25.83 0.47
N PRO A 751 4.79 -26.77 -0.49
CA PRO A 751 6.06 -27.25 -1.05
C PRO A 751 6.80 -26.14 -1.83
N TRP A 752 8.12 -26.20 -1.90
CA TRP A 752 8.92 -25.20 -2.63
C TRP A 752 8.59 -25.23 -4.14
N MET A 753 7.99 -24.16 -4.65
CA MET A 753 7.61 -24.06 -6.07
C MET A 753 8.65 -23.24 -6.84
N ARG A 754 9.61 -23.92 -7.47
CA ARG A 754 10.71 -23.26 -8.18
C ARG A 754 11.27 -24.10 -9.33
N ILE A 755 11.99 -23.44 -10.23
CA ILE A 755 12.77 -24.00 -11.33
C ILE A 755 14.11 -23.29 -11.40
N ALA A 756 15.15 -23.96 -11.90
CA ALA A 756 16.43 -23.33 -12.21
C ALA A 756 16.75 -23.33 -13.70
N TRP A 757 17.60 -22.40 -14.11
CA TRP A 757 18.21 -22.38 -15.44
C TRP A 757 19.60 -23.04 -15.41
N PRO A 758 20.14 -23.53 -16.55
CA PRO A 758 21.46 -24.16 -16.62
C PRO A 758 22.64 -23.21 -16.34
N SER A 759 22.34 -21.90 -16.21
CA SER A 759 23.25 -20.83 -15.78
C SER A 759 23.39 -20.69 -14.25
N GLY A 760 22.82 -21.64 -13.48
CA GLY A 760 22.91 -21.70 -12.03
C GLY A 760 24.34 -21.60 -11.47
N ASN A 761 24.50 -20.87 -10.37
CA ASN A 761 25.75 -20.74 -9.64
C ASN A 761 25.47 -20.33 -8.18
N TRP A 762 25.47 -21.31 -7.26
CA TRP A 762 24.88 -21.16 -5.93
C TRP A 762 25.67 -21.86 -4.82
N GLY A 763 25.43 -21.45 -3.57
CA GLY A 763 26.02 -22.08 -2.37
C GLY A 763 26.00 -21.16 -1.15
N SER A 764 26.71 -21.55 -0.08
CA SER A 764 26.80 -20.71 1.13
C SER A 764 27.60 -19.42 0.90
N LEU A 765 28.66 -19.49 0.09
CA LEU A 765 29.55 -18.38 -0.27
C LEU A 765 30.04 -18.55 -1.72
N PRO A 766 30.36 -17.46 -2.44
CA PRO A 766 31.13 -17.53 -3.69
C PRO A 766 32.52 -18.16 -3.49
N LEU A 767 33.07 -18.82 -4.52
CA LEU A 767 34.43 -19.37 -4.47
C LEU A 767 35.51 -18.29 -4.35
N ASP A 768 35.25 -17.13 -4.96
CA ASP A 768 36.14 -15.97 -4.95
C ASP A 768 36.26 -15.45 -3.51
N GLY A 769 37.43 -15.66 -2.88
CA GLY A 769 37.65 -15.46 -1.43
C GLY A 769 37.16 -16.62 -0.54
N GLY A 770 36.11 -17.34 -0.94
CA GLY A 770 35.62 -18.52 -0.21
C GLY A 770 36.66 -19.63 -0.05
N ILE A 771 37.47 -19.87 -1.09
CA ILE A 771 38.58 -20.84 -1.03
C ILE A 771 39.68 -20.37 -0.06
N GLU A 772 40.01 -19.07 -0.04
CA GLU A 772 41.02 -18.50 0.87
C GLU A 772 40.61 -18.63 2.34
N VAL A 773 39.31 -18.48 2.63
CA VAL A 773 38.76 -18.65 3.98
C VAL A 773 38.72 -20.13 4.37
N GLY A 774 38.14 -21.00 3.53
CA GLY A 774 37.98 -22.43 3.82
C GLY A 774 39.31 -23.18 3.96
N HIS A 775 40.28 -22.87 3.09
CA HIS A 775 41.59 -23.52 3.05
C HIS A 775 42.69 -22.68 3.70
N ARG A 776 42.35 -21.64 4.49
CA ARG A 776 43.32 -20.70 5.08
C ARG A 776 44.50 -21.38 5.77
N HIS A 777 44.23 -22.45 6.52
CA HIS A 777 45.23 -23.21 7.25
C HIS A 777 46.15 -24.03 6.33
N GLU A 778 45.57 -24.72 5.34
CA GLU A 778 46.29 -25.52 4.33
C GLU A 778 47.18 -24.62 3.46
N LEU A 779 46.62 -23.54 2.91
CA LEU A 779 47.32 -22.56 2.07
C LEU A 779 48.43 -21.85 2.86
N LYS A 780 48.21 -21.53 4.15
CA LYS A 780 49.25 -20.99 5.03
C LYS A 780 50.41 -21.99 5.20
N GLN A 781 50.14 -23.25 5.57
CA GLN A 781 51.19 -24.25 5.76
C GLN A 781 51.99 -24.52 4.47
N ILE A 782 51.33 -24.51 3.32
CA ILE A 782 51.99 -24.65 2.02
C ILE A 782 52.87 -23.43 1.72
N GLY A 783 52.42 -22.22 2.06
CA GLY A 783 53.24 -21.01 1.94
C GLY A 783 54.49 -21.04 2.83
N GLU A 784 54.35 -21.48 4.07
CA GLU A 784 55.45 -21.60 5.04
C GLU A 784 56.48 -22.69 4.65
N LYS A 785 56.04 -23.80 4.03
CA LYS A 785 56.91 -24.94 3.67
C LYS A 785 57.46 -24.89 2.24
N HIS A 786 56.71 -24.32 1.30
CA HIS A 786 56.93 -24.47 -0.15
C HIS A 786 56.79 -23.16 -0.95
N GLY A 787 56.54 -22.03 -0.28
CA GLY A 787 56.51 -20.70 -0.89
C GLY A 787 55.25 -20.39 -1.70
N SER A 788 55.19 -19.16 -2.21
CA SER A 788 54.00 -18.58 -2.83
C SER A 788 53.52 -19.28 -4.10
N GLU A 789 54.42 -19.84 -4.93
CA GLU A 789 54.01 -20.56 -6.14
C GLU A 789 53.32 -21.90 -5.83
N ALA A 790 53.70 -22.58 -4.74
CA ALA A 790 52.99 -23.76 -4.28
C ALA A 790 51.58 -23.43 -3.78
N VAL A 791 51.41 -22.28 -3.10
CA VAL A 791 50.10 -21.76 -2.69
C VAL A 791 49.22 -21.47 -3.90
N LYS A 792 49.74 -20.76 -4.92
CA LYS A 792 49.01 -20.49 -6.17
C LYS A 792 48.60 -21.78 -6.89
N LYS A 793 49.51 -22.75 -7.01
CA LYS A 793 49.22 -24.06 -7.62
C LYS A 793 48.09 -24.76 -6.89
N ARG A 794 48.17 -24.84 -5.55
CA ARG A 794 47.14 -25.49 -4.73
C ARG A 794 45.79 -24.76 -4.79
N TYR A 795 45.81 -23.43 -4.76
CA TYR A 795 44.60 -22.62 -4.94
C TYR A 795 43.93 -22.90 -6.30
N LYS A 796 44.73 -22.98 -7.38
CA LYS A 796 44.22 -23.28 -8.73
C LYS A 796 43.60 -24.67 -8.83
N GLU A 797 44.24 -25.69 -8.22
CA GLU A 797 43.69 -27.05 -8.10
C GLU A 797 42.35 -27.08 -7.38
N LEU A 798 42.25 -26.40 -6.23
CA LEU A 798 41.01 -26.27 -5.47
C LEU A 798 39.93 -25.53 -6.27
N GLU A 799 40.29 -24.46 -6.99
CA GLU A 799 39.35 -23.73 -7.85
C GLU A 799 38.79 -24.61 -8.98
N ASP A 800 39.65 -25.34 -9.70
CA ASP A 800 39.21 -26.22 -10.80
C ASP A 800 38.40 -27.42 -10.29
N GLU A 801 38.74 -27.95 -9.11
CA GLU A 801 37.91 -28.93 -8.42
C GLU A 801 36.53 -28.35 -8.07
N TYR A 802 36.46 -27.25 -7.35
CA TYR A 802 35.18 -26.66 -6.94
C TYR A 802 34.32 -26.26 -8.16
N ILE A 803 34.90 -25.69 -9.22
CA ILE A 803 34.16 -25.38 -10.47
C ILE A 803 33.59 -26.66 -11.11
N ARG A 804 34.31 -27.79 -11.08
CA ARG A 804 33.84 -29.11 -11.54
C ARG A 804 32.77 -29.72 -10.62
N LEU A 805 32.77 -29.38 -9.33
CA LEU A 805 31.71 -29.79 -8.38
C LEU A 805 30.44 -28.94 -8.55
N MET A 806 30.57 -27.63 -8.81
CA MET A 806 29.47 -26.67 -8.95
C MET A 806 28.70 -26.73 -10.29
N ASN A 807 28.73 -27.86 -11.00
CA ASN A 807 27.86 -28.07 -12.17
C ASN A 807 26.39 -28.19 -11.70
N PRO A 808 25.45 -27.32 -12.14
CA PRO A 808 24.06 -27.31 -11.67
C PRO A 808 23.33 -28.66 -11.74
N VAL A 809 23.64 -29.49 -12.75
CA VAL A 809 23.06 -30.85 -12.90
C VAL A 809 23.32 -31.73 -11.67
N ARG A 810 24.44 -31.50 -10.97
CA ARG A 810 24.81 -32.22 -9.74
C ARG A 810 24.00 -31.79 -8.52
N SER A 811 23.32 -30.64 -8.57
CA SER A 811 22.35 -30.22 -7.54
C SER A 811 20.95 -30.79 -7.78
N ALA A 812 20.58 -31.07 -9.03
CA ALA A 812 19.32 -31.77 -9.35
C ALA A 812 19.37 -33.27 -8.98
N GLN A 813 20.53 -33.91 -9.10
CA GLN A 813 20.70 -35.34 -8.76
C GLN A 813 20.24 -35.75 -7.34
N PRO A 814 20.57 -35.01 -6.26
CA PRO A 814 20.04 -35.24 -4.90
C PRO A 814 18.70 -34.52 -4.64
N PHE A 815 17.99 -34.05 -5.67
CA PHE A 815 16.76 -33.27 -5.58
C PHE A 815 16.87 -31.97 -4.75
N ASN A 816 18.03 -31.30 -4.80
CA ASN A 816 18.23 -29.96 -4.20
C ASN A 816 17.71 -28.83 -5.12
N VAL A 817 17.16 -29.18 -6.28
CA VAL A 817 16.30 -28.34 -7.10
C VAL A 817 15.31 -29.24 -7.83
N GLU A 818 14.09 -28.77 -7.97
CA GLU A 818 12.91 -29.54 -8.35
C GLU A 818 12.87 -29.80 -9.86
N GLU A 819 13.39 -28.87 -10.68
CA GLU A 819 13.70 -29.08 -12.10
C GLU A 819 14.73 -28.04 -12.63
N ILE A 820 15.56 -28.43 -13.60
CA ILE A 820 16.43 -27.52 -14.38
C ILE A 820 15.93 -27.45 -15.83
N VAL A 821 15.29 -26.34 -16.20
CA VAL A 821 14.58 -26.20 -17.48
C VAL A 821 15.38 -25.45 -18.55
N ASP A 822 15.01 -25.62 -19.81
CA ASP A 822 15.46 -24.74 -20.90
C ASP A 822 14.93 -23.30 -20.66
N PRO A 823 15.78 -22.26 -20.59
CA PRO A 823 15.32 -20.90 -20.34
C PRO A 823 14.21 -20.41 -21.28
N LYS A 824 14.18 -20.90 -22.53
CA LYS A 824 13.14 -20.53 -23.52
C LYS A 824 11.72 -20.92 -23.09
N ASP A 825 11.60 -21.93 -22.24
CA ASP A 825 10.34 -22.54 -21.82
C ASP A 825 9.74 -21.87 -20.57
N THR A 826 10.44 -20.90 -19.97
CA THR A 826 10.03 -20.25 -18.71
C THR A 826 8.59 -19.73 -18.74
N ARG A 827 8.14 -19.12 -19.85
CA ARG A 827 6.77 -18.60 -19.99
C ARG A 827 5.70 -19.68 -19.87
N LYS A 828 5.83 -20.81 -20.56
CA LYS A 828 4.80 -21.87 -20.56
C LYS A 828 4.72 -22.63 -19.24
N ILE A 829 5.81 -22.64 -18.48
CA ILE A 829 5.85 -23.16 -17.09
C ILE A 829 5.18 -22.17 -16.13
N VAL A 830 5.57 -20.89 -16.17
CA VAL A 830 4.99 -19.85 -15.29
C VAL A 830 3.49 -19.67 -15.55
N CYS A 831 3.04 -19.61 -16.80
CA CYS A 831 1.62 -19.49 -17.13
C CYS A 831 0.79 -20.70 -16.65
N ARG A 832 1.36 -21.90 -16.67
CA ARG A 832 0.75 -23.12 -16.10
C ARG A 832 0.57 -22.98 -14.59
N TRP A 833 1.64 -22.64 -13.87
CA TRP A 833 1.59 -22.45 -12.41
C TRP A 833 0.61 -21.35 -12.00
N VAL A 834 0.63 -20.18 -12.66
CA VAL A 834 -0.31 -19.10 -12.34
C VAL A 834 -1.76 -19.54 -12.57
N ARG A 835 -2.03 -20.31 -13.64
CA ARG A 835 -3.37 -20.89 -13.87
C ARG A 835 -3.81 -21.82 -12.75
N GLU A 836 -2.90 -22.62 -12.19
CA GLU A 836 -3.16 -23.50 -11.04
C GLU A 836 -3.36 -22.72 -9.74
N MET A 837 -2.57 -21.68 -9.47
CA MET A 837 -2.74 -20.81 -8.29
C MET A 837 -4.05 -20.02 -8.31
N TYR A 838 -4.57 -19.67 -9.49
CA TYR A 838 -5.91 -19.09 -9.66
C TYR A 838 -7.05 -20.11 -9.64
N GLY A 839 -6.75 -21.40 -9.45
CA GLY A 839 -7.72 -22.47 -9.22
C GLY A 839 -8.09 -22.62 -7.74
N VAL A 840 -8.05 -23.85 -7.24
CA VAL A 840 -8.47 -24.22 -5.86
C VAL A 840 -7.72 -23.41 -4.80
N VAL A 841 -6.40 -23.19 -4.96
CA VAL A 841 -5.56 -22.44 -4.01
C VAL A 841 -6.09 -21.01 -3.78
N MET A 842 -6.64 -20.34 -4.80
CA MET A 842 -7.27 -19.02 -4.66
C MET A 842 -8.59 -19.10 -3.89
N GLN A 843 -9.37 -20.17 -4.11
CA GLN A 843 -10.67 -20.37 -3.45
C GLN A 843 -10.48 -20.68 -1.96
N GLU A 844 -9.54 -21.55 -1.62
CA GLU A 844 -9.10 -21.86 -0.25
C GLU A 844 -8.59 -20.59 0.44
N ARG A 845 -7.67 -19.86 -0.18
CA ARG A 845 -7.15 -18.58 0.34
C ARG A 845 -8.25 -17.58 0.64
N LEU A 846 -9.23 -17.43 -0.25
CA LEU A 846 -10.35 -16.49 -0.05
C LEU A 846 -11.30 -16.96 1.08
N ALA A 847 -11.57 -18.26 1.18
CA ALA A 847 -12.34 -18.82 2.28
C ALA A 847 -11.62 -18.64 3.63
N ASP A 848 -10.31 -18.85 3.67
CA ASP A 848 -9.45 -18.65 4.84
C ASP A 848 -9.39 -17.18 5.29
N ARG A 849 -9.34 -16.24 4.34
CA ARG A 849 -9.42 -14.81 4.64
C ARG A 849 -10.79 -14.40 5.15
N ALA A 850 -11.86 -14.86 4.51
CA ALA A 850 -13.23 -14.59 4.94
C ALA A 850 -13.55 -15.20 6.32
N ALA A 851 -12.92 -16.33 6.67
CA ALA A 851 -13.06 -17.00 7.97
C ALA A 851 -12.08 -16.50 9.05
N GLY A 852 -11.20 -15.54 8.75
CA GLY A 852 -10.20 -15.05 9.72
C GLY A 852 -9.10 -16.05 10.07
N ARG A 853 -8.79 -17.01 9.19
CA ARG A 853 -7.59 -17.86 9.30
C ARG A 853 -6.35 -17.15 8.74
N ILE A 854 -6.49 -16.49 7.59
CA ILE A 854 -5.42 -15.67 6.99
C ILE A 854 -5.64 -14.18 7.31
N HIS A 855 -4.73 -13.60 8.08
CA HIS A 855 -4.67 -12.18 8.41
C HIS A 855 -3.57 -11.48 7.61
N ALA A 856 -3.85 -11.14 6.35
CA ALA A 856 -2.93 -10.34 5.53
C ALA A 856 -2.82 -8.90 6.07
N VAL A 857 -1.59 -8.36 6.15
CA VAL A 857 -1.32 -7.02 6.70
C VAL A 857 -0.37 -6.27 5.76
N PHE A 858 -0.75 -5.06 5.36
CA PHE A 858 0.06 -4.16 4.53
C PHE A 858 0.90 -3.17 5.36
N THR A 859 0.32 -2.66 6.45
CA THR A 859 1.00 -1.72 7.38
C THR A 859 2.17 -2.36 8.10
#